data_AF-A0A2H5WWL3-F1
#
_entry.id   AF-A0A2H5WWL3-F1
#
_cell.length_a   1.000
_cell.length_b   1.000
_cell.length_c   1.000
_cell.angle_alpha   90.00
_cell.angle_beta   90.00
_cell.angle_gamma   90.00
#
_symmetry.space_group_name_H-M   'P 1'
#
loop_
_entity.id
_entity.type
_entity.pdbx_description
1 polymer ?
#
loop_
_entity_poly.entity_id
_entity_poly.type
_entity_poly.pdbx_seq_one_letter_code
_entity_poly.pdbx_strand_id
1 'polypeptide(L)'
;MRLRHLLGMLIGQWLIVVGYSQPVAVNLDLALPVGACEVDWDGDGLVDGLGVTSPWSDWRSAIGGVSSLDPNRKVEGAYSQHLRFSRNAGEAGTLTLYITCLSSSTSLPVAEEQPFVVRLSYFTENFQNAQYRFRVRSGSRTIYLTPFQSTNSNGWQRLSFIVPAERNSTGVWDLTILLDIQLGAGAAAGRLWIDDIQCLWIQYPLHILPDLYPIQLATINDIPSSWVDYLLNYPPRLGVQPAKMGYPLKKLLGERFLYLQYVGISTTPIDPEPSCASLYGCGNVRQQHPDWILYDTSGNPIIDQRYGNYLINPGVDAVRVQAVGRLTEIAATLPAIDGFFFDTLGGWPGANTAGYPTYDSILPAWTGWVNYVAPRVRQTLGKKIIANIGSKTGLFLNGSRPAEQWLQQLDGIMLEGAFVRVDYTNRTYNPTNYRGGTTSYNVSSWQGIMQVVRNHPDKMWVLIGYWDSRDSQARWLRYGLASYWLLYRPNVYLYMEDRLDPAYHYVNFVSRPEIFIPLGTPLADLEVIQGSWDTGGLFQRRFQYGIVLVNPTENNTYQYTTTRSYKNWDGQVLPANTRLDIPPKTGVVLYAAPELRLSISTDRQSALPGELVTVSVECRNTGLETASNVEIQVPLPDGLTVVSTSGGGTVVNRTVKWGIASLAPGGVLRFQFQARLE
;
A
#
# COMPACT_ATOMS: atom_id res chain seq x y z
N MET A 1 -24.90 -13.48 33.15
CA MET A 1 -25.34 -12.15 32.68
C MET A 1 -24.77 -11.80 31.29
N ARG A 2 -24.60 -12.80 30.39
CA ARG A 2 -23.82 -12.69 29.12
C ARG A 2 -24.67 -12.59 27.83
N LEU A 3 -26.01 -12.51 27.90
CA LEU A 3 -26.88 -12.55 26.72
C LEU A 3 -27.42 -11.19 26.22
N ARG A 4 -27.01 -10.05 26.81
CA ARG A 4 -27.59 -8.74 26.47
C ARG A 4 -26.91 -7.99 25.29
N HIS A 5 -25.86 -8.54 24.67
CA HIS A 5 -25.06 -7.80 23.68
C HIS A 5 -25.17 -8.29 22.22
N LEU A 6 -25.77 -9.45 21.94
CA LEU A 6 -25.84 -10.02 20.58
C LEU A 6 -26.77 -9.24 19.61
N LEU A 7 -27.79 -8.55 20.12
CA LEU A 7 -28.77 -7.81 19.31
C LEU A 7 -28.45 -6.31 19.15
N GLY A 8 -27.49 -5.79 19.91
CA GLY A 8 -27.09 -4.37 19.87
C GLY A 8 -26.26 -3.98 18.65
N MET A 9 -25.69 -4.94 17.91
CA MET A 9 -24.85 -4.67 16.73
C MET A 9 -25.61 -4.32 15.45
N LEU A 10 -26.93 -4.53 15.39
CA LEU A 10 -27.73 -4.24 14.19
C LEU A 10 -28.22 -2.78 14.11
N ILE A 11 -28.12 -2.02 15.19
CA ILE A 11 -28.70 -0.67 15.27
C ILE A 11 -27.62 0.38 15.04
N GLY A 12 -27.66 1.00 13.86
CA GLY A 12 -27.01 2.30 13.64
C GLY A 12 -25.82 2.34 12.67
N GLN A 13 -25.71 1.42 11.71
CA GLN A 13 -24.75 1.60 10.61
C GLN A 13 -25.43 2.22 9.38
N TRP A 14 -25.07 3.48 9.12
CA TRP A 14 -25.36 4.16 7.86
C TRP A 14 -24.39 3.64 6.80
N LEU A 15 -24.76 2.58 6.09
CA LEU A 15 -24.02 2.09 4.94
C LEU A 15 -24.48 2.87 3.69
N ILE A 16 -23.65 3.82 3.26
CA ILE A 16 -23.68 4.33 1.88
C ILE A 16 -22.99 3.26 1.04
N VAL A 17 -23.76 2.41 0.37
CA VAL A 17 -23.21 1.40 -0.54
C VAL A 17 -23.87 1.61 -1.89
N VAL A 18 -23.15 2.27 -2.80
CA VAL A 18 -23.48 2.16 -4.23
C VAL A 18 -22.71 0.96 -4.75
N GLY A 19 -23.45 0.02 -5.36
CA GLY A 19 -23.00 -1.35 -5.60
C GLY A 19 -21.81 -1.52 -6.55
N TYR A 20 -21.21 -2.72 -6.47
CA TYR A 20 -20.86 -3.64 -7.56
C TYR A 20 -19.75 -4.64 -7.20
N SER A 21 -19.16 -4.62 -6.01
CA SER A 21 -18.21 -5.65 -5.59
C SER A 21 -18.87 -6.64 -4.63
N GLN A 22 -18.94 -7.92 -5.01
CA GLN A 22 -18.91 -8.99 -4.01
C GLN A 22 -17.73 -8.67 -3.06
N PRO A 23 -17.89 -8.72 -1.73
CA PRO A 23 -16.73 -8.60 -0.85
C PRO A 23 -15.74 -9.69 -1.26
N VAL A 24 -14.58 -9.28 -1.76
CA VAL A 24 -13.56 -10.25 -2.12
C VAL A 24 -12.95 -10.72 -0.81
N ALA A 25 -13.38 -11.90 -0.38
CA ALA A 25 -12.78 -12.56 0.76
C ALA A 25 -11.42 -13.12 0.34
N VAL A 26 -10.41 -12.91 1.18
CA VAL A 26 -9.08 -13.53 1.03
C VAL A 26 -8.75 -14.36 2.27
N ASN A 27 -7.86 -15.32 2.11
CA ASN A 27 -7.19 -15.93 3.25
C ASN A 27 -6.07 -14.98 3.64
N LEU A 28 -6.28 -14.24 4.73
CA LEU A 28 -5.30 -13.30 5.24
C LEU A 28 -4.26 -14.07 6.06
N ASP A 29 -3.02 -14.05 5.60
CA ASP A 29 -1.89 -14.64 6.33
C ASP A 29 -1.13 -13.56 7.08
N LEU A 30 -1.13 -13.64 8.41
CA LEU A 30 -0.45 -12.67 9.28
C LEU A 30 1.04 -12.98 9.44
N ALA A 31 1.50 -14.16 9.03
CA ALA A 31 2.91 -14.53 9.03
C ALA A 31 3.65 -14.08 7.75
N LEU A 32 2.99 -13.37 6.83
CA LEU A 32 3.61 -12.90 5.57
C LEU A 32 4.92 -12.11 5.69
N PRO A 33 5.20 -11.32 6.75
CA PRO A 33 6.51 -10.70 6.93
C PRO A 33 7.65 -11.72 7.00
N VAL A 34 7.39 -12.86 7.65
CA VAL A 34 8.27 -14.03 7.66
C VAL A 34 8.19 -14.75 6.32
N GLY A 35 6.99 -14.78 5.74
CA GLY A 35 6.70 -15.55 4.53
C GLY A 35 7.07 -17.02 4.73
N ALA A 36 7.24 -17.74 3.63
CA ALA A 36 7.86 -19.07 3.63
C ALA A 36 9.38 -19.01 3.94
N CYS A 37 9.81 -18.15 4.88
CA CYS A 37 11.22 -17.97 5.21
C CYS A 37 12.10 -17.49 4.05
N GLU A 38 11.59 -16.49 3.31
CA GLU A 38 12.14 -16.11 2.00
C GLU A 38 13.06 -14.91 2.01
N VAL A 39 12.99 -14.07 3.04
CA VAL A 39 13.59 -12.74 2.99
C VAL A 39 14.24 -12.36 4.33
N ASP A 40 15.46 -11.87 4.22
CA ASP A 40 16.31 -11.33 5.28
C ASP A 40 16.80 -9.95 4.79
N TRP A 41 16.05 -8.89 5.13
CA TRP A 41 16.23 -7.52 4.66
C TRP A 41 17.42 -6.83 5.32
N ASP A 42 17.75 -7.18 6.57
CA ASP A 42 18.86 -6.59 7.31
C ASP A 42 20.16 -7.40 7.24
N GLY A 43 20.09 -8.62 6.69
CA GLY A 43 21.24 -9.49 6.43
C GLY A 43 21.78 -10.17 7.69
N ASP A 44 20.98 -10.30 8.75
CA ASP A 44 21.43 -10.88 10.02
C ASP A 44 21.39 -12.43 10.04
N GLY A 45 20.92 -13.03 8.95
CA GLY A 45 20.77 -14.47 8.77
C GLY A 45 19.47 -15.03 9.33
N LEU A 46 18.58 -14.18 9.85
CA LEU A 46 17.22 -14.53 10.22
C LEU A 46 16.24 -13.93 9.21
N VAL A 47 15.21 -14.69 8.90
CA VAL A 47 14.08 -14.17 8.14
C VAL A 47 13.40 -13.05 8.92
N ASP A 48 13.03 -11.98 8.23
CA ASP A 48 12.35 -10.85 8.86
C ASP A 48 11.04 -11.24 9.55
N GLY A 49 10.82 -10.70 10.74
CA GLY A 49 9.66 -11.03 11.57
C GLY A 49 9.85 -12.26 12.47
N LEU A 50 10.96 -13.00 12.31
CA LEU A 50 11.37 -14.04 13.25
C LEU A 50 12.18 -13.44 14.40
N GLY A 51 11.58 -13.39 15.58
CA GLY A 51 12.24 -12.94 16.80
C GLY A 51 13.03 -14.06 17.49
N VAL A 52 14.01 -13.67 18.30
CA VAL A 52 14.78 -14.57 19.16
C VAL A 52 14.71 -14.12 20.61
N THR A 53 14.46 -15.06 21.52
CA THR A 53 14.63 -14.87 22.96
C THR A 53 15.62 -15.89 23.50
N SER A 54 16.51 -15.44 24.39
CA SER A 54 17.65 -16.22 24.86
C SER A 54 18.00 -15.82 26.30
N PRO A 55 18.43 -16.76 27.15
CA PRO A 55 19.01 -16.44 28.46
C PRO A 55 20.44 -15.87 28.35
N TRP A 56 21.10 -16.07 27.21
CA TRP A 56 22.44 -15.55 26.92
C TRP A 56 22.35 -14.18 26.25
N SER A 57 23.24 -13.25 26.64
CA SER A 57 23.33 -11.90 26.06
C SER A 57 23.72 -11.90 24.59
N ASP A 58 24.65 -12.77 24.19
CA ASP A 58 24.93 -13.12 22.80
C ASP A 58 24.75 -14.61 22.62
N TRP A 59 23.57 -14.98 22.11
CA TRP A 59 23.22 -16.38 21.90
C TRP A 59 24.09 -17.02 20.82
N ARG A 60 24.49 -16.28 19.76
CA ARG A 60 25.29 -16.83 18.65
C ARG A 60 26.64 -17.29 19.18
N SER A 61 27.32 -16.47 19.95
CA SER A 61 28.58 -16.86 20.61
C SER A 61 28.37 -17.96 21.66
N ALA A 62 27.32 -17.87 22.49
CA ALA A 62 27.10 -18.79 23.60
C ALA A 62 26.78 -20.24 23.18
N ILE A 63 26.19 -20.43 21.98
CA ILE A 63 25.84 -21.76 21.47
C ILE A 63 26.66 -22.19 20.25
N GLY A 64 27.60 -21.36 19.79
CA GLY A 64 28.23 -21.54 18.48
C GLY A 64 27.19 -21.56 17.36
N GLY A 65 26.24 -20.63 17.46
CA GLY A 65 25.06 -20.49 16.62
C GLY A 65 25.36 -19.76 15.31
N VAL A 66 24.87 -20.32 14.20
CA VAL A 66 24.90 -19.74 12.86
C VAL A 66 23.50 -19.81 12.28
N SER A 67 22.91 -18.65 12.01
CA SER A 67 21.63 -18.50 11.29
C SER A 67 21.91 -18.10 9.84
N SER A 68 21.12 -18.63 8.91
CA SER A 68 21.24 -18.34 7.48
C SER A 68 19.96 -18.71 6.75
N LEU A 69 19.71 -18.14 5.58
CA LEU A 69 18.73 -18.65 4.63
C LEU A 69 19.35 -19.74 3.73
N ASP A 70 18.71 -20.91 3.62
CA ASP A 70 19.21 -22.06 2.85
C ASP A 70 18.41 -22.26 1.55
N PRO A 71 19.02 -22.04 0.36
CA PRO A 71 18.33 -22.23 -0.91
C PRO A 71 18.28 -23.69 -1.36
N ASN A 72 19.03 -24.60 -0.76
CA ASN A 72 19.13 -25.98 -1.23
C ASN A 72 18.20 -26.92 -0.46
N ARG A 73 17.90 -26.60 0.79
CA ARG A 73 17.00 -27.38 1.64
C ARG A 73 15.80 -26.52 2.02
N LYS A 74 14.72 -26.66 1.26
CA LYS A 74 13.46 -25.92 1.44
C LYS A 74 12.26 -26.77 1.04
N VAL A 75 11.07 -26.37 1.48
CA VAL A 75 9.77 -26.93 1.13
C VAL A 75 9.20 -26.21 -0.08
N GLU A 76 9.18 -24.89 -0.03
CA GLU A 76 8.64 -24.05 -1.11
C GLU A 76 9.48 -22.79 -1.30
N GLY A 77 9.07 -21.96 -2.28
CA GLY A 77 9.72 -20.70 -2.64
C GLY A 77 11.23 -20.79 -2.90
N ALA A 78 12.02 -19.85 -2.38
CA ALA A 78 13.43 -19.66 -2.74
C ALA A 78 14.39 -20.10 -1.63
N TYR A 79 14.01 -19.95 -0.36
CA TYR A 79 14.84 -20.23 0.81
C TYR A 79 14.04 -20.89 1.95
N SER A 80 14.75 -21.45 2.92
CA SER A 80 14.20 -21.74 4.25
C SER A 80 15.08 -21.13 5.34
N GLN A 81 14.52 -20.91 6.53
CA GLN A 81 15.32 -20.47 7.67
C GLN A 81 16.14 -21.66 8.19
N HIS A 82 17.46 -21.54 8.20
CA HIS A 82 18.37 -22.52 8.78
C HIS A 82 19.04 -21.97 10.05
N LEU A 83 19.13 -22.83 11.07
CA LEU A 83 19.89 -22.60 12.29
C LEU A 83 20.77 -23.82 12.57
N ARG A 84 22.07 -23.58 12.73
CA ARG A 84 23.03 -24.55 13.25
C ARG A 84 23.59 -24.05 14.58
N PHE A 85 23.79 -24.95 15.53
CA PHE A 85 24.56 -24.66 16.74
C PHE A 85 25.54 -25.80 17.04
N SER A 86 26.69 -25.46 17.62
CA SER A 86 27.74 -26.41 17.99
C SER A 86 28.69 -25.76 18.98
N ARG A 87 28.65 -26.19 20.23
CA ARG A 87 29.57 -25.74 21.29
C ARG A 87 30.24 -26.91 21.99
N ASN A 88 31.45 -26.67 22.50
CA ASN A 88 32.21 -27.67 23.25
C ASN A 88 31.96 -27.61 24.78
N ALA A 89 31.51 -26.46 25.28
CA ALA A 89 31.16 -26.23 26.68
C ALA A 89 30.16 -25.06 26.79
N GLY A 90 29.42 -24.97 27.89
CA GLY A 90 28.51 -23.85 28.18
C GLY A 90 27.40 -24.22 29.16
N GLU A 91 26.71 -23.21 29.68
CA GLU A 91 25.59 -23.41 30.61
C GLU A 91 24.32 -23.88 29.88
N ALA A 92 23.46 -24.61 30.59
CA ALA A 92 22.16 -25.01 30.05
C ALA A 92 21.26 -23.78 29.82
N GLY A 93 20.38 -23.85 28.84
CA GLY A 93 19.45 -22.76 28.54
C GLY A 93 18.52 -23.08 27.37
N THR A 94 17.54 -22.22 27.13
CA THR A 94 16.57 -22.38 26.04
C THR A 94 16.61 -21.18 25.12
N LEU A 95 17.00 -21.39 23.87
CA LEU A 95 16.82 -20.43 22.80
C LEU A 95 15.39 -20.58 22.28
N THR A 96 14.64 -19.49 22.12
CA THR A 96 13.29 -19.52 21.55
C THR A 96 13.25 -18.66 20.30
N LEU A 97 12.93 -19.27 19.16
CA LEU A 97 12.56 -18.55 17.95
C LEU A 97 11.04 -18.32 17.98
N TYR A 98 10.57 -17.12 17.63
CA TYR A 98 9.14 -16.81 17.72
C TYR A 98 8.65 -15.88 16.63
N ILE A 99 7.36 -16.01 16.31
CA ILE A 99 6.65 -15.16 15.34
C ILE A 99 5.35 -14.72 15.97
N THR A 100 5.19 -13.41 16.13
CA THR A 100 3.98 -12.81 16.70
C THR A 100 3.01 -12.48 15.57
N CYS A 101 1.91 -13.23 15.49
CA CYS A 101 0.90 -13.08 14.45
C CYS A 101 -0.17 -12.06 14.84
N LEU A 102 -0.61 -12.08 16.12
CA LEU A 102 -1.50 -11.08 16.70
C LEU A 102 -0.87 -10.50 17.96
N SER A 103 -0.93 -9.17 18.07
CA SER A 103 -0.45 -8.41 19.21
C SER A 103 -1.36 -7.20 19.49
N SER A 104 -1.04 -6.39 20.49
CA SER A 104 -1.67 -5.08 20.70
C SER A 104 -1.50 -4.11 19.54
N SER A 105 -0.48 -4.29 18.69
CA SER A 105 -0.25 -3.44 17.52
C SER A 105 -1.00 -3.91 16.28
N THR A 106 -1.64 -5.09 16.32
CA THR A 106 -2.51 -5.54 15.23
C THR A 106 -3.85 -4.79 15.30
N SER A 107 -4.11 -3.98 14.28
CA SER A 107 -5.26 -3.08 14.20
C SER A 107 -6.53 -3.73 13.62
N LEU A 108 -6.47 -5.03 13.26
CA LEU A 108 -7.57 -5.78 12.68
C LEU A 108 -8.73 -6.03 13.67
N PRO A 109 -9.98 -6.04 13.19
CA PRO A 109 -11.16 -6.32 14.01
C PRO A 109 -11.34 -7.83 14.26
N VAL A 110 -10.39 -8.45 14.94
CA VAL A 110 -10.44 -9.87 15.33
C VAL A 110 -11.43 -10.05 16.50
N ALA A 111 -12.27 -11.08 16.45
CA ALA A 111 -13.16 -11.46 17.54
C ALA A 111 -12.48 -12.42 18.52
N GLU A 112 -12.89 -12.42 19.80
CA GLU A 112 -12.43 -13.44 20.77
C GLU A 112 -12.85 -14.82 20.28
N GLU A 113 -11.97 -15.80 20.43
CA GLU A 113 -12.12 -17.17 19.95
C GLU A 113 -12.16 -17.35 18.42
N GLN A 114 -11.93 -16.29 17.64
CA GLN A 114 -11.82 -16.38 16.17
C GLN A 114 -10.78 -17.45 15.79
N PRO A 115 -11.14 -18.48 14.99
CA PRO A 115 -10.22 -19.54 14.63
C PRO A 115 -9.19 -19.06 13.61
N PHE A 116 -7.91 -19.29 13.91
CA PHE A 116 -6.79 -19.18 12.99
C PHE A 116 -6.25 -20.56 12.66
N VAL A 117 -5.78 -20.74 11.43
CA VAL A 117 -5.01 -21.93 11.06
C VAL A 117 -3.53 -21.58 11.11
N VAL A 118 -2.79 -22.22 12.02
CA VAL A 118 -1.34 -22.11 12.12
C VAL A 118 -0.71 -23.30 11.42
N ARG A 119 0.24 -23.04 10.52
CA ARG A 119 1.03 -24.09 9.86
C ARG A 119 2.49 -23.70 9.82
N LEU A 120 3.36 -24.71 9.90
CA LEU A 120 4.79 -24.57 9.62
C LEU A 120 5.38 -25.91 9.23
N SER A 121 6.45 -25.87 8.46
CA SER A 121 7.25 -27.03 8.12
C SER A 121 8.59 -26.97 8.84
N TYR A 122 9.09 -28.11 9.30
CA TYR A 122 10.40 -28.17 9.95
C TYR A 122 11.20 -29.40 9.55
N PHE A 123 12.51 -29.28 9.67
CA PHE A 123 13.46 -30.37 9.46
C PHE A 123 14.56 -30.28 10.53
N THR A 124 14.96 -31.41 11.14
CA THR A 124 16.00 -31.44 12.16
C THR A 124 17.03 -32.54 11.94
N GLU A 125 18.29 -32.25 12.29
CA GLU A 125 19.41 -33.17 12.21
C GLU A 125 20.38 -33.00 13.39
N ASN A 126 20.94 -34.11 13.84
CA ASN A 126 22.13 -34.20 14.70
C ASN A 126 22.00 -33.45 16.03
N PHE A 127 20.83 -33.49 16.66
CA PHE A 127 20.65 -32.96 18.01
C PHE A 127 21.42 -33.83 19.02
N GLN A 128 22.36 -33.22 19.73
CA GLN A 128 23.21 -33.85 20.74
C GLN A 128 23.20 -32.99 21.99
N ASN A 129 22.86 -33.61 23.14
CA ASN A 129 22.66 -32.90 24.41
C ASN A 129 21.76 -31.65 24.25
N ALA A 130 20.78 -31.75 23.36
CA ALA A 130 19.84 -30.70 23.03
C ALA A 130 18.50 -31.33 22.59
N GLN A 131 17.43 -30.59 22.77
CA GLN A 131 16.08 -30.98 22.37
C GLN A 131 15.29 -29.78 21.87
N TYR A 132 14.27 -30.02 21.05
CA TYR A 132 13.43 -28.98 20.47
C TYR A 132 11.94 -29.28 20.64
N ARG A 133 11.11 -28.24 20.61
CA ARG A 133 9.65 -28.34 20.68
C ARG A 133 8.95 -27.15 20.04
N PHE A 134 7.82 -27.40 19.38
CA PHE A 134 6.94 -26.36 18.87
C PHE A 134 5.75 -26.13 19.78
N ARG A 135 5.38 -24.86 19.99
CA ARG A 135 4.22 -24.45 20.76
C ARG A 135 3.60 -23.17 20.20
N VAL A 136 2.35 -22.94 20.52
CA VAL A 136 1.65 -21.68 20.24
C VAL A 136 1.20 -21.09 21.55
N ARG A 137 1.39 -19.79 21.73
CA ARG A 137 0.76 -19.02 22.80
C ARG A 137 -0.45 -18.31 22.23
N SER A 138 -1.61 -18.51 22.85
CA SER A 138 -2.83 -17.76 22.56
C SER A 138 -3.38 -17.16 23.86
N GLY A 139 -3.37 -15.84 23.99
CA GLY A 139 -3.68 -15.15 25.24
C GLY A 139 -2.86 -15.66 26.41
N SER A 140 -3.53 -16.16 27.46
CA SER A 140 -2.85 -16.77 28.62
C SER A 140 -2.54 -18.27 28.45
N ARG A 141 -2.98 -18.89 27.35
CA ARG A 141 -2.85 -20.32 27.11
C ARG A 141 -1.60 -20.64 26.29
N THR A 142 -0.92 -21.72 26.65
CA THR A 142 0.15 -22.31 25.83
C THR A 142 -0.30 -23.69 25.34
N ILE A 143 -0.26 -23.88 24.03
CA ILE A 143 -0.61 -25.13 23.36
C ILE A 143 0.69 -25.74 22.83
N TYR A 144 1.07 -26.90 23.36
CA TYR A 144 2.24 -27.64 22.88
C TYR A 144 1.85 -28.44 21.64
N LEU A 145 2.43 -28.07 20.48
CA LEU A 145 2.17 -28.76 19.21
C LEU A 145 2.90 -30.10 19.14
N THR A 146 4.06 -30.17 19.80
CA THR A 146 4.87 -31.38 19.95
C THR A 146 5.35 -31.52 21.40
N PRO A 147 5.75 -32.72 21.86
CA PRO A 147 6.62 -32.84 23.03
C PRO A 147 8.04 -32.38 22.69
N PHE A 148 8.93 -32.33 23.70
CA PHE A 148 10.37 -32.20 23.43
C PHE A 148 10.91 -33.43 22.72
N GLN A 149 11.74 -33.21 21.71
CA GLN A 149 12.35 -34.24 20.88
C GLN A 149 13.84 -33.93 20.68
N SER A 150 14.67 -34.96 20.63
CA SER A 150 16.10 -34.87 20.30
C SER A 150 16.47 -35.70 19.06
N THR A 151 15.48 -36.33 18.43
CA THR A 151 15.68 -37.18 17.25
C THR A 151 15.63 -36.37 15.96
N ASN A 152 16.34 -36.85 14.95
CA ASN A 152 16.22 -36.37 13.57
C ASN A 152 14.77 -36.50 13.09
N SER A 153 14.30 -35.55 12.31
CA SER A 153 12.94 -35.56 11.76
C SER A 153 12.76 -36.53 10.58
N ASN A 154 13.85 -37.06 10.02
CA ASN A 154 13.87 -37.98 8.87
C ASN A 154 13.12 -37.43 7.64
N GLY A 155 13.40 -36.19 7.26
CA GLY A 155 12.65 -35.47 6.22
C GLY A 155 11.94 -34.24 6.77
N TRP A 156 11.30 -33.50 5.88
CA TRP A 156 10.43 -32.38 6.25
C TRP A 156 9.17 -32.90 6.93
N GLN A 157 8.82 -32.29 8.04
CA GLN A 157 7.60 -32.56 8.81
C GLN A 157 6.71 -31.32 8.75
N ARG A 158 5.39 -31.53 8.67
CA ARG A 158 4.39 -30.45 8.61
C ARG A 158 3.57 -30.44 9.90
N LEU A 159 3.48 -29.27 10.53
CA LEU A 159 2.57 -29.00 11.62
C LEU A 159 1.40 -28.16 11.08
N SER A 160 0.17 -28.49 11.47
CA SER A 160 -1.04 -27.73 11.10
C SER A 160 -2.09 -27.86 12.18
N PHE A 161 -2.52 -26.74 12.75
CA PHE A 161 -3.42 -26.70 13.90
C PHE A 161 -4.38 -25.51 13.81
N ILE A 162 -5.57 -25.67 14.40
CA ILE A 162 -6.50 -24.55 14.59
C ILE A 162 -6.26 -23.99 15.99
N VAL A 163 -6.05 -22.68 16.08
CA VAL A 163 -5.84 -21.96 17.33
C VAL A 163 -6.83 -20.81 17.39
N PRO A 164 -7.69 -20.73 18.42
CA PRO A 164 -8.54 -19.56 18.59
C PRO A 164 -7.69 -18.37 19.05
N ALA A 165 -7.98 -17.17 18.54
CA ALA A 165 -7.38 -15.92 19.02
C ALA A 165 -7.93 -15.58 20.41
N GLU A 166 -7.04 -15.37 21.39
CA GLU A 166 -7.40 -15.09 22.78
C GLU A 166 -6.62 -13.87 23.30
N ARG A 167 -7.24 -13.14 24.23
CA ARG A 167 -6.55 -12.09 25.00
C ARG A 167 -5.85 -12.65 26.23
N ASN A 168 -4.71 -12.08 26.57
CA ASN A 168 -3.98 -12.42 27.79
C ASN A 168 -4.64 -11.78 29.03
N SER A 169 -4.05 -11.98 30.21
CA SER A 169 -4.54 -11.44 31.49
C SER A 169 -4.60 -9.91 31.55
N THR A 170 -3.90 -9.19 30.67
CA THR A 170 -3.95 -7.73 30.58
C THR A 170 -4.93 -7.24 29.50
N GLY A 171 -5.68 -8.15 28.86
CA GLY A 171 -6.68 -7.83 27.84
C GLY A 171 -6.09 -7.57 26.45
N VAL A 172 -4.83 -7.94 26.22
CA VAL A 172 -4.12 -7.73 24.95
C VAL A 172 -4.11 -9.01 24.12
N TRP A 173 -4.29 -8.89 22.79
CA TRP A 173 -4.11 -10.01 21.87
C TRP A 173 -2.70 -10.58 21.97
N ASP A 174 -2.59 -11.91 22.02
CA ASP A 174 -1.30 -12.58 21.95
C ASP A 174 -1.50 -13.89 21.19
N LEU A 175 -1.17 -13.91 19.90
CA LEU A 175 -1.08 -15.14 19.12
C LEU A 175 0.34 -15.26 18.58
N THR A 176 1.14 -16.11 19.20
CA THR A 176 2.57 -16.24 18.91
C THR A 176 2.93 -17.70 18.67
N ILE A 177 3.60 -17.98 17.54
CA ILE A 177 4.19 -19.29 17.23
C ILE A 177 5.59 -19.31 17.83
N LEU A 178 5.95 -20.36 18.58
CA LEU A 178 7.26 -20.47 19.22
C LEU A 178 7.90 -21.84 18.99
N LEU A 179 9.21 -21.82 18.75
CA LEU A 179 10.09 -22.97 18.72
C LEU A 179 11.10 -22.85 19.86
N ASP A 180 11.00 -23.73 20.84
CA ASP A 180 11.96 -23.85 21.93
C ASP A 180 13.10 -24.79 21.48
N ILE A 181 14.35 -24.37 21.63
CA ILE A 181 15.56 -25.19 21.47
C ILE A 181 16.29 -25.16 22.81
N GLN A 182 16.19 -26.26 23.55
CA GLN A 182 16.79 -26.41 24.87
C GLN A 182 18.13 -27.14 24.76
N LEU A 183 19.19 -26.51 25.26
CA LEU A 183 20.54 -27.06 25.30
C LEU A 183 20.88 -27.48 26.75
N GLY A 184 21.43 -28.67 26.91
CA GLY A 184 22.01 -29.14 28.17
C GLY A 184 23.37 -28.48 28.43
N ALA A 185 23.83 -28.53 29.68
CA ALA A 185 25.16 -28.02 30.05
C ALA A 185 26.27 -28.84 29.36
N GLY A 186 27.37 -28.17 29.00
CA GLY A 186 28.51 -28.78 28.31
C GLY A 186 28.40 -28.73 26.78
N ALA A 187 29.00 -29.72 26.12
CA ALA A 187 28.96 -29.84 24.67
C ALA A 187 27.54 -30.09 24.18
N ALA A 188 27.13 -29.36 23.14
CA ALA A 188 25.81 -29.50 22.52
C ALA A 188 25.87 -29.09 21.04
N ALA A 189 25.10 -29.78 20.20
CA ALA A 189 25.04 -29.50 18.77
C ALA A 189 23.66 -29.84 18.19
N GLY A 190 23.35 -29.24 17.05
CA GLY A 190 22.12 -29.52 16.31
C GLY A 190 21.97 -28.63 15.09
N ARG A 191 21.10 -29.04 14.17
CA ARG A 191 20.68 -28.26 12.99
C ARG A 191 19.18 -28.35 12.82
N LEU A 192 18.57 -27.22 12.49
CA LEU A 192 17.14 -27.12 12.27
C LEU A 192 16.86 -26.17 11.11
N TRP A 193 15.86 -26.52 10.31
CA TRP A 193 15.28 -25.68 9.29
C TRP A 193 13.79 -25.46 9.56
N ILE A 194 13.29 -24.27 9.25
CA ILE A 194 11.86 -23.91 9.28
C ILE A 194 11.48 -23.28 7.95
N ASP A 195 10.29 -23.60 7.47
CA ASP A 195 9.76 -23.12 6.20
C ASP A 195 8.21 -23.11 6.22
N ASP A 196 7.57 -22.47 5.23
CA ASP A 196 6.12 -22.45 4.99
C ASP A 196 5.34 -22.09 6.27
N ILE A 197 5.76 -21.02 6.94
CA ILE A 197 5.12 -20.54 8.18
C ILE A 197 3.92 -19.68 7.80
N GLN A 198 2.75 -20.05 8.31
CA GLN A 198 1.48 -19.39 8.01
C GLN A 198 0.65 -19.21 9.27
N CYS A 199 -0.02 -18.06 9.38
CA CYS A 199 -1.05 -17.80 10.37
C CYS A 199 -2.29 -17.22 9.69
N LEU A 200 -3.21 -18.11 9.32
CA LEU A 200 -4.29 -17.82 8.38
C LEU A 200 -5.59 -17.46 9.10
N TRP A 201 -6.08 -16.26 8.82
CA TRP A 201 -7.50 -15.91 8.97
C TRP A 201 -8.22 -16.14 7.64
N ILE A 202 -9.02 -17.20 7.59
CA ILE A 202 -9.77 -17.58 6.39
C ILE A 202 -10.98 -16.64 6.22
N GLN A 203 -11.19 -16.17 5.00
CA GLN A 203 -12.31 -15.30 4.60
C GLN A 203 -12.30 -13.87 5.19
N TYR A 204 -11.12 -13.26 5.33
CA TYR A 204 -11.03 -11.84 5.64
C TYR A 204 -11.64 -11.00 4.48
N PRO A 205 -12.64 -10.15 4.74
CA PRO A 205 -13.25 -9.31 3.71
C PRO A 205 -12.33 -8.14 3.34
N LEU A 206 -11.90 -8.04 2.09
CA LEU A 206 -11.15 -6.87 1.62
C LEU A 206 -12.07 -5.70 1.29
N HIS A 207 -11.69 -4.51 1.74
CA HIS A 207 -12.33 -3.26 1.36
C HIS A 207 -11.86 -2.83 -0.03
N ILE A 208 -12.56 -3.20 -1.10
CA ILE A 208 -12.20 -2.78 -2.46
C ILE A 208 -13.04 -1.57 -2.86
N LEU A 209 -12.39 -0.54 -3.40
CA LEU A 209 -13.07 0.61 -4.01
C LEU A 209 -13.83 0.15 -5.26
N PRO A 210 -15.16 0.34 -5.34
CA PRO A 210 -15.92 0.06 -6.55
C PRO A 210 -15.45 0.89 -7.75
N ASP A 211 -15.57 0.35 -8.96
CA ASP A 211 -15.21 1.05 -10.21
C ASP A 211 -16.05 2.32 -10.47
N LEU A 212 -17.12 2.53 -9.70
CA LEU A 212 -17.90 3.75 -9.67
C LEU A 212 -17.09 4.98 -9.24
N TYR A 213 -16.02 4.79 -8.47
CA TYR A 213 -15.14 5.85 -7.99
C TYR A 213 -13.87 5.88 -8.85
N PRO A 214 -13.73 6.82 -9.80
CA PRO A 214 -12.62 6.82 -10.73
C PRO A 214 -11.34 7.33 -10.05
N ILE A 215 -10.68 6.47 -9.26
CA ILE A 215 -9.42 6.77 -8.60
C ILE A 215 -8.52 5.52 -8.55
N GLN A 216 -7.24 5.70 -8.85
CA GLN A 216 -6.22 4.66 -8.70
C GLN A 216 -5.31 5.08 -7.54
N LEU A 217 -5.56 4.53 -6.35
CA LEU A 217 -4.80 4.91 -5.14
C LEU A 217 -3.37 4.38 -5.20
N ALA A 218 -2.41 5.24 -4.88
CA ALA A 218 -1.02 4.89 -4.65
C ALA A 218 -0.60 5.25 -3.21
N THR A 219 0.48 4.63 -2.76
CA THR A 219 1.19 4.96 -1.52
C THR A 219 2.69 4.99 -1.78
N ILE A 220 3.38 5.97 -1.20
CA ILE A 220 4.81 6.22 -1.46
C ILE A 220 5.48 6.53 -0.13
N ASN A 221 6.39 5.66 0.31
CA ASN A 221 7.23 5.82 1.50
C ASN A 221 6.50 6.16 2.80
N ASP A 222 5.18 5.97 2.86
CA ASP A 222 4.41 6.00 4.11
C ASP A 222 4.54 4.67 4.83
N ILE A 223 4.91 4.74 6.11
CA ILE A 223 5.26 3.58 6.94
C ILE A 223 4.27 3.56 8.10
N PRO A 224 3.08 2.95 7.93
CA PRO A 224 2.25 2.62 9.07
C PRO A 224 2.99 1.65 10.00
N SER A 225 2.44 1.40 11.19
CA SER A 225 3.09 0.52 12.17
C SER A 225 3.17 -0.92 11.68
N SER A 226 2.24 -1.34 10.81
CA SER A 226 2.21 -2.65 10.19
C SER A 226 1.69 -2.58 8.74
N TRP A 227 2.14 -3.51 7.90
CA TRP A 227 1.61 -3.67 6.53
C TRP A 227 0.10 -3.96 6.53
N VAL A 228 -0.42 -4.52 7.61
CA VAL A 228 -1.84 -4.86 7.78
C VAL A 228 -2.72 -3.61 7.89
N ASP A 229 -2.16 -2.47 8.31
CA ASP A 229 -2.92 -1.22 8.47
C ASP A 229 -3.50 -0.73 7.13
N TYR A 230 -2.87 -1.10 6.01
CA TYR A 230 -3.40 -0.85 4.66
C TYR A 230 -4.71 -1.59 4.37
N LEU A 231 -4.99 -2.68 5.08
CA LEU A 231 -6.17 -3.53 4.89
C LEU A 231 -7.38 -3.11 5.71
N LEU A 232 -7.23 -2.14 6.63
CA LEU A 232 -8.34 -1.58 7.41
C LEU A 232 -9.21 -0.61 6.62
N ASN A 233 -8.68 -0.14 5.49
CA ASN A 233 -9.34 0.77 4.58
C ASN A 233 -9.17 0.25 3.17
N TYR A 234 -9.44 1.10 2.18
CA TYR A 234 -9.24 0.79 0.78
C TYR A 234 -7.73 0.66 0.48
N PRO A 235 -7.24 -0.55 0.15
CA PRO A 235 -5.82 -0.75 -0.07
C PRO A 235 -5.40 -0.03 -1.36
N PRO A 236 -4.16 0.45 -1.40
CA PRO A 236 -3.62 1.05 -2.61
C PRO A 236 -3.57 0.02 -3.74
N ARG A 237 -3.63 0.48 -4.99
CA ARG A 237 -3.41 -0.33 -6.19
C ARG A 237 -1.95 -0.28 -6.67
N LEU A 238 -1.18 0.70 -6.21
CA LEU A 238 0.26 0.82 -6.45
C LEU A 238 1.00 1.21 -5.17
N GLY A 239 2.11 0.55 -4.87
CA GLY A 239 2.95 0.90 -3.72
C GLY A 239 4.41 1.06 -4.09
N VAL A 240 4.99 2.16 -3.63
CA VAL A 240 6.44 2.40 -3.57
C VAL A 240 6.82 2.40 -2.10
N GLN A 241 7.31 1.28 -1.60
CA GLN A 241 7.51 1.08 -0.16
C GLN A 241 8.72 0.20 0.13
N PRO A 242 9.27 0.27 1.36
CA PRO A 242 10.18 -0.76 1.85
C PRO A 242 9.56 -2.17 1.69
N ALA A 243 10.40 -3.16 1.39
CA ALA A 243 9.95 -4.54 1.17
C ALA A 243 9.15 -5.11 2.35
N LYS A 244 9.47 -4.68 3.59
CA LYS A 244 8.69 -5.02 4.79
C LYS A 244 7.22 -4.64 4.78
N MET A 245 6.83 -3.68 3.96
CA MET A 245 5.44 -3.26 3.81
C MET A 245 4.85 -3.75 2.50
N GLY A 246 5.56 -3.53 1.39
CA GLY A 246 5.03 -3.80 0.06
C GLY A 246 5.00 -5.28 -0.32
N TYR A 247 5.98 -6.07 0.12
CA TYR A 247 6.08 -7.48 -0.27
C TYR A 247 4.97 -8.35 0.33
N PRO A 248 4.61 -8.23 1.63
CA PRO A 248 3.41 -8.89 2.18
C PRO A 248 2.14 -8.54 1.41
N LEU A 249 1.92 -7.26 1.10
CA LEU A 249 0.76 -6.81 0.33
C LEU A 249 0.75 -7.41 -1.08
N LYS A 250 1.90 -7.50 -1.76
CA LYS A 250 2.00 -8.13 -3.08
C LYS A 250 1.65 -9.61 -3.03
N LYS A 251 2.15 -10.34 -2.03
CA LYS A 251 1.83 -11.76 -1.83
C LYS A 251 0.33 -11.98 -1.58
N LEU A 252 -0.31 -11.11 -0.80
CA LEU A 252 -1.73 -11.21 -0.48
C LEU A 252 -2.65 -10.79 -1.64
N LEU A 253 -2.33 -9.67 -2.29
CA LEU A 253 -3.23 -9.02 -3.26
C LEU A 253 -2.97 -9.45 -4.70
N GLY A 254 -1.77 -9.95 -5.01
CA GLY A 254 -1.37 -10.42 -6.34
C GLY A 254 -1.41 -9.28 -7.37
N GLU A 255 -2.06 -9.53 -8.51
CA GLU A 255 -2.21 -8.56 -9.60
C GLU A 255 -3.02 -7.30 -9.23
N ARG A 256 -3.74 -7.32 -8.09
CA ARG A 256 -4.51 -6.16 -7.62
C ARG A 256 -3.63 -5.07 -7.00
N PHE A 257 -2.36 -5.36 -6.73
CA PHE A 257 -1.41 -4.44 -6.16
C PHE A 257 -0.10 -4.47 -6.95
N LEU A 258 0.23 -3.36 -7.59
CA LEU A 258 1.50 -3.15 -8.25
C LEU A 258 2.55 -2.74 -7.22
N TYR A 259 3.52 -3.61 -6.95
CA TYR A 259 4.59 -3.31 -6.00
C TYR A 259 5.90 -2.96 -6.69
N LEU A 260 6.42 -1.78 -6.37
CA LEU A 260 7.69 -1.27 -6.87
C LEU A 260 8.66 -1.11 -5.71
N GLN A 261 9.79 -1.79 -5.80
CA GLN A 261 10.87 -1.63 -4.82
C GLN A 261 11.51 -0.26 -4.99
N TYR A 262 11.55 0.53 -3.92
CA TYR A 262 12.22 1.82 -3.89
C TYR A 262 13.74 1.64 -4.04
N VAL A 263 14.35 2.45 -4.92
CA VAL A 263 15.78 2.44 -5.18
C VAL A 263 16.28 3.88 -5.40
N GLY A 264 17.19 4.34 -4.54
CA GLY A 264 17.90 5.61 -4.73
C GLY A 264 19.06 5.44 -5.71
N ILE A 265 18.94 6.00 -6.92
CA ILE A 265 19.94 5.73 -7.98
C ILE A 265 21.11 6.72 -7.99
N SER A 266 20.98 7.90 -7.37
CA SER A 266 22.03 8.93 -7.40
C SER A 266 22.74 9.13 -6.06
N THR A 267 22.47 8.30 -5.06
CA THR A 267 22.91 8.53 -3.69
C THR A 267 23.43 7.24 -3.05
N THR A 268 24.35 7.39 -2.11
CA THR A 268 24.76 6.32 -1.20
C THR A 268 25.08 6.89 0.18
N PRO A 269 24.79 6.17 1.28
CA PRO A 269 25.17 6.59 2.62
C PRO A 269 26.67 6.87 2.75
N ILE A 270 27.01 7.89 3.55
CA ILE A 270 28.42 8.20 3.88
C ILE A 270 29.01 7.13 4.80
N ASP A 271 28.20 6.67 5.75
CA ASP A 271 28.54 5.60 6.67
C ASP A 271 28.16 4.24 6.07
N PRO A 272 28.92 3.18 6.36
CA PRO A 272 28.57 1.83 5.93
C PRO A 272 27.14 1.48 6.36
N GLU A 273 26.28 1.18 5.40
CA GLU A 273 24.91 0.78 5.68
C GLU A 273 24.89 -0.70 6.07
N PRO A 274 24.44 -1.07 7.28
CA PRO A 274 24.46 -2.47 7.74
C PRO A 274 23.66 -3.42 6.84
N SER A 275 22.56 -2.94 6.27
CA SER A 275 21.61 -3.71 5.45
C SER A 275 21.99 -3.80 3.96
N CYS A 276 23.05 -3.12 3.52
CA CYS A 276 23.45 -3.08 2.11
C CYS A 276 22.35 -2.61 1.13
N ALA A 277 21.34 -1.87 1.59
CA ALA A 277 20.17 -1.54 0.74
C ALA A 277 20.52 -0.59 -0.41
N SER A 278 21.60 0.18 -0.29
CA SER A 278 22.16 1.00 -1.37
C SER A 278 22.48 0.20 -2.64
N LEU A 279 22.21 0.83 -3.78
CA LEU A 279 22.57 0.38 -5.12
C LEU A 279 24.09 0.19 -5.30
N TYR A 280 24.89 0.78 -4.41
CA TYR A 280 26.35 0.86 -4.51
C TYR A 280 27.08 0.07 -3.42
N GLY A 281 26.34 -0.80 -2.70
CA GLY A 281 26.89 -1.77 -1.75
C GLY A 281 26.96 -1.27 -0.30
N CYS A 282 27.47 -2.13 0.57
CA CYS A 282 27.53 -1.92 2.03
C CYS A 282 28.84 -1.27 2.51
N GLY A 283 29.82 -1.14 1.62
CA GLY A 283 31.13 -0.59 1.95
C GLY A 283 31.14 0.93 1.97
N ASN A 284 32.21 1.52 2.53
CA ASN A 284 32.43 2.95 2.41
C ASN A 284 32.85 3.27 0.96
N VAL A 285 31.89 3.74 0.16
CA VAL A 285 32.10 4.04 -1.27
C VAL A 285 33.22 5.06 -1.48
N ARG A 286 33.40 6.03 -0.58
CA ARG A 286 34.51 6.99 -0.69
C ARG A 286 35.89 6.35 -0.55
N GLN A 287 36.02 5.30 0.25
CA GLN A 287 37.28 4.57 0.40
C GLN A 287 37.52 3.57 -0.72
N GLN A 288 36.47 2.88 -1.15
CA GLN A 288 36.56 1.77 -2.11
C GLN A 288 36.52 2.25 -3.57
N HIS A 289 35.70 3.26 -3.84
CA HIS A 289 35.38 3.77 -5.18
C HIS A 289 35.23 5.30 -5.17
N PRO A 290 36.28 6.07 -4.81
CA PRO A 290 36.22 7.53 -4.80
C PRO A 290 35.85 8.10 -6.17
N ASP A 291 36.20 7.42 -7.26
CA ASP A 291 35.89 7.80 -8.65
C ASP A 291 34.38 7.75 -8.97
N TRP A 292 33.56 7.07 -8.17
CA TRP A 292 32.12 6.99 -8.37
C TRP A 292 31.36 8.22 -7.87
N ILE A 293 32.00 9.09 -7.08
CA ILE A 293 31.35 10.21 -6.40
C ILE A 293 31.46 11.49 -7.26
N LEU A 294 30.45 12.35 -7.18
CA LEU A 294 30.50 13.71 -7.72
C LEU A 294 31.31 14.62 -6.80
N TYR A 295 32.20 15.42 -7.40
CA TYR A 295 33.01 16.40 -6.68
C TYR A 295 32.63 17.82 -7.07
N ASP A 296 32.82 18.75 -6.15
CA ASP A 296 32.75 20.17 -6.46
C ASP A 296 34.01 20.64 -7.20
N THR A 297 33.98 21.87 -7.74
CA THR A 297 35.11 22.49 -8.43
C THR A 297 36.35 22.70 -7.56
N SER A 298 36.24 22.52 -6.24
CA SER A 298 37.35 22.59 -5.27
C SER A 298 37.91 21.21 -4.91
N GLY A 299 37.37 20.13 -5.47
CA GLY A 299 37.82 18.77 -5.23
C GLY A 299 37.24 18.11 -3.98
N ASN A 300 36.17 18.66 -3.39
CA ASN A 300 35.46 18.04 -2.27
C ASN A 300 34.29 17.19 -2.76
N PRO A 301 34.00 16.04 -2.12
CA PRO A 301 32.84 15.23 -2.48
C PRO A 301 31.55 15.98 -2.19
N ILE A 302 30.59 15.95 -3.11
CA ILE A 302 29.28 16.57 -2.94
C ILE A 302 28.38 15.66 -2.12
N ILE A 303 27.75 16.24 -1.10
CA ILE A 303 26.86 15.56 -0.17
C ILE A 303 25.46 16.18 -0.24
N ASP A 304 24.40 15.36 -0.38
CA ASP A 304 23.04 15.85 -0.11
C ASP A 304 22.88 16.02 1.40
N GLN A 305 22.90 17.28 1.85
CA GLN A 305 22.82 17.63 3.26
C GLN A 305 21.52 17.19 3.93
N ARG A 306 20.44 16.94 3.16
CA ARG A 306 19.17 16.48 3.73
C ARG A 306 19.23 15.04 4.20
N TYR A 307 20.06 14.22 3.56
CA TYR A 307 20.10 12.77 3.80
C TYR A 307 21.46 12.26 4.27
N GLY A 308 22.50 13.09 4.25
CA GLY A 308 23.85 12.66 4.63
C GLY A 308 24.42 11.62 3.66
N ASN A 309 24.13 11.79 2.36
CA ASN A 309 24.53 10.84 1.32
C ASN A 309 25.54 11.46 0.35
N TYR A 310 26.53 10.68 -0.09
CA TYR A 310 27.35 11.03 -1.25
C TYR A 310 26.50 11.00 -2.52
N LEU A 311 26.72 11.97 -3.41
CA LEU A 311 26.10 11.99 -4.72
C LEU A 311 26.94 11.22 -5.73
N ILE A 312 26.31 10.27 -6.42
CA ILE A 312 26.97 9.36 -7.36
C ILE A 312 27.01 9.98 -8.76
N ASN A 313 28.13 9.79 -9.46
CA ASN A 313 28.36 10.24 -10.82
C ASN A 313 27.76 9.25 -11.84
N PRO A 314 26.63 9.57 -12.50
CA PRO A 314 26.00 8.67 -13.47
C PRO A 314 26.82 8.48 -14.75
N GLY A 315 27.87 9.30 -14.94
CA GLY A 315 28.78 9.26 -16.07
C GLY A 315 29.77 8.10 -16.06
N VAL A 316 29.96 7.45 -14.90
CA VAL A 316 30.95 6.38 -14.72
C VAL A 316 30.36 5.03 -15.13
N ASP A 317 31.06 4.27 -15.97
CA ASP A 317 30.57 2.97 -16.46
C ASP A 317 30.47 1.93 -15.34
N ALA A 318 31.44 1.90 -14.42
CA ALA A 318 31.43 0.99 -13.26
C ALA A 318 30.20 1.21 -12.37
N VAL A 319 29.73 2.46 -12.20
CA VAL A 319 28.50 2.79 -11.46
C VAL A 319 27.28 2.11 -12.10
N ARG A 320 27.18 2.11 -13.43
CA ARG A 320 26.06 1.50 -14.16
C ARG A 320 26.10 -0.03 -14.12
N VAL A 321 27.31 -0.61 -14.19
CA VAL A 321 27.52 -2.07 -14.06
C VAL A 321 27.13 -2.54 -12.68
N GLN A 322 27.63 -1.86 -11.64
CA GLN A 322 27.27 -2.13 -10.25
C GLN A 322 25.75 -2.06 -10.05
N ALA A 323 25.12 -1.06 -10.67
CA ALA A 323 23.69 -0.88 -10.53
C ALA A 323 22.88 -2.05 -11.08
N VAL A 324 23.26 -2.57 -12.24
CA VAL A 324 22.64 -3.76 -12.83
C VAL A 324 22.84 -4.99 -11.94
N GLY A 325 24.05 -5.16 -11.38
CA GLY A 325 24.35 -6.26 -10.46
C GLY A 325 23.42 -6.26 -9.25
N ARG A 326 23.33 -5.13 -8.54
CA ARG A 326 22.45 -5.01 -7.36
C ARG A 326 20.98 -5.13 -7.69
N LEU A 327 20.50 -4.57 -8.80
CA LEU A 327 19.11 -4.75 -9.23
C LEU A 327 18.80 -6.20 -9.57
N THR A 328 19.75 -6.94 -10.15
CA THR A 328 19.61 -8.37 -10.43
C THR A 328 19.53 -9.17 -9.13
N GLU A 329 20.39 -8.86 -8.16
CA GLU A 329 20.37 -9.49 -6.83
C GLU A 329 19.04 -9.22 -6.11
N ILE A 330 18.57 -7.97 -6.08
CA ILE A 330 17.27 -7.63 -5.47
C ILE A 330 16.12 -8.35 -6.18
N ALA A 331 16.11 -8.41 -7.51
CA ALA A 331 15.08 -9.12 -8.25
C ALA A 331 15.09 -10.64 -7.99
N ALA A 332 16.26 -11.22 -7.71
CA ALA A 332 16.40 -12.62 -7.34
C ALA A 332 15.88 -12.88 -5.91
N THR A 333 16.16 -11.97 -4.97
CA THR A 333 15.66 -12.05 -3.59
C THR A 333 14.16 -11.79 -3.48
N LEU A 334 13.63 -10.87 -4.28
CA LEU A 334 12.22 -10.47 -4.28
C LEU A 334 11.55 -10.76 -5.64
N PRO A 335 11.39 -12.03 -6.04
CA PRO A 335 10.95 -12.38 -7.39
C PRO A 335 9.54 -11.88 -7.72
N ALA A 336 8.69 -11.69 -6.71
CA ALA A 336 7.29 -11.28 -6.91
C ALA A 336 7.08 -9.78 -7.12
N ILE A 337 8.09 -8.91 -6.96
CA ILE A 337 7.93 -7.47 -7.23
C ILE A 337 7.63 -7.24 -8.70
N ASP A 338 6.83 -6.22 -9.01
CA ASP A 338 6.47 -5.90 -10.39
C ASP A 338 7.55 -5.04 -11.07
N GLY A 339 8.33 -4.31 -10.29
CA GLY A 339 9.30 -3.38 -10.82
C GLY A 339 10.13 -2.66 -9.77
N PHE A 340 10.89 -1.68 -10.26
CA PHE A 340 11.69 -0.78 -9.46
C PHE A 340 11.19 0.65 -9.61
N PHE A 341 11.24 1.36 -8.49
CA PHE A 341 11.03 2.79 -8.44
C PHE A 341 12.38 3.49 -8.32
N PHE A 342 12.79 4.18 -9.38
CA PHE A 342 14.07 4.90 -9.43
C PHE A 342 13.87 6.32 -8.92
N ASP A 343 14.27 6.57 -7.69
CA ASP A 343 14.28 7.92 -7.15
C ASP A 343 15.53 8.68 -7.60
N THR A 344 15.46 10.01 -7.66
CA THR A 344 16.56 10.96 -7.97
C THR A 344 17.08 10.96 -9.42
N LEU A 345 16.35 10.34 -10.36
CA LEU A 345 16.73 10.34 -11.78
C LEU A 345 16.81 11.76 -12.33
N GLY A 346 17.91 12.06 -13.05
CA GLY A 346 18.13 13.38 -13.62
C GLY A 346 18.50 14.44 -12.57
N GLY A 347 19.00 14.07 -11.39
CA GLY A 347 19.52 15.02 -10.41
C GLY A 347 20.70 15.87 -10.93
N TRP A 348 20.81 17.11 -10.47
CA TRP A 348 21.97 17.97 -10.72
C TRP A 348 22.26 18.80 -9.47
N PRO A 349 23.44 18.68 -8.85
CA PRO A 349 23.74 19.36 -7.58
C PRO A 349 23.93 20.88 -7.71
N GLY A 350 24.19 21.37 -8.93
CA GLY A 350 24.35 22.79 -9.22
C GLY A 350 25.65 23.11 -9.97
N ALA A 351 25.85 24.39 -10.28
CA ALA A 351 26.92 24.88 -11.16
C ALA A 351 28.35 24.61 -10.65
N ASN A 352 28.52 24.37 -9.34
CA ASN A 352 29.81 24.03 -8.75
C ASN A 352 30.18 22.55 -8.92
N THR A 353 29.41 21.75 -9.67
CA THR A 353 29.72 20.33 -9.91
C THR A 353 30.85 20.21 -10.94
N ALA A 354 31.98 19.62 -10.54
CA ALA A 354 33.12 19.40 -11.43
C ALA A 354 32.70 18.52 -12.63
N GLY A 355 33.08 18.95 -13.84
CA GLY A 355 32.69 18.30 -15.09
C GLY A 355 31.26 18.59 -15.55
N TYR A 356 30.39 19.13 -14.68
CA TYR A 356 28.98 19.37 -14.97
C TYR A 356 28.51 20.79 -14.57
N PRO A 357 29.05 21.86 -15.18
CA PRO A 357 28.76 23.24 -14.78
C PRO A 357 27.34 23.71 -15.10
N THR A 358 26.60 22.97 -15.93
CA THR A 358 25.20 23.27 -16.28
C THR A 358 24.33 22.02 -16.19
N TYR A 359 23.01 22.20 -16.07
CA TYR A 359 22.11 21.04 -16.09
C TYR A 359 22.20 20.28 -17.43
N ASP A 360 22.33 20.99 -18.55
CA ASP A 360 22.53 20.36 -19.86
C ASP A 360 23.78 19.47 -19.92
N SER A 361 24.86 19.87 -19.23
CA SER A 361 26.11 19.11 -19.26
C SER A 361 26.04 17.74 -18.56
N ILE A 362 25.14 17.54 -17.59
CA ILE A 362 24.96 16.24 -16.90
C ILE A 362 23.90 15.34 -17.54
N LEU A 363 22.99 15.90 -18.35
CA LEU A 363 21.92 15.11 -18.98
C LEU A 363 22.43 13.96 -19.89
N PRO A 364 23.54 14.09 -20.65
CA PRO A 364 24.13 12.97 -21.38
C PRO A 364 24.57 11.82 -20.47
N ALA A 365 25.12 12.13 -19.29
CA ALA A 365 25.53 11.12 -18.31
C ALA A 365 24.32 10.33 -17.78
N TRP A 366 23.23 11.02 -17.45
CA TRP A 366 21.96 10.39 -17.08
C TRP A 366 21.34 9.58 -18.21
N THR A 367 21.39 10.09 -19.43
CA THR A 367 20.89 9.37 -20.61
C THR A 367 21.69 8.09 -20.84
N GLY A 368 23.02 8.14 -20.71
CA GLY A 368 23.87 6.95 -20.75
C GLY A 368 23.53 5.94 -19.65
N TRP A 369 23.25 6.41 -18.44
CA TRP A 369 22.81 5.56 -17.33
C TRP A 369 21.49 4.86 -17.64
N VAL A 370 20.45 5.60 -18.08
CA VAL A 370 19.13 5.05 -18.43
C VAL A 370 19.24 4.04 -19.57
N ASN A 371 19.95 4.39 -20.64
CA ASN A 371 20.12 3.52 -21.81
C ASN A 371 20.93 2.25 -21.49
N TYR A 372 21.76 2.27 -20.46
CA TYR A 372 22.47 1.09 -20.00
C TYR A 372 21.61 0.22 -19.06
N VAL A 373 21.02 0.82 -18.04
CA VAL A 373 20.36 0.07 -16.95
C VAL A 373 18.95 -0.38 -17.34
N ALA A 374 18.15 0.49 -17.95
CA ALA A 374 16.73 0.23 -18.14
C ALA A 374 16.43 -0.97 -19.07
N PRO A 375 17.12 -1.17 -20.21
CA PRO A 375 16.92 -2.36 -21.04
C PRO A 375 17.23 -3.66 -20.29
N ARG A 376 18.27 -3.68 -19.45
CA ARG A 376 18.65 -4.88 -18.67
C ARG A 376 17.58 -5.22 -17.63
N VAL A 377 17.04 -4.22 -16.95
CA VAL A 377 15.94 -4.43 -15.98
C VAL A 377 14.67 -4.90 -16.69
N ARG A 378 14.27 -4.24 -17.78
CA ARG A 378 12.99 -4.53 -18.45
C ARG A 378 13.03 -5.81 -19.28
N GLN A 379 14.10 -6.02 -20.05
CA GLN A 379 14.20 -7.12 -21.01
C GLN A 379 14.82 -8.37 -20.38
N THR A 380 15.83 -8.22 -19.51
CA THR A 380 16.48 -9.37 -18.86
C THR A 380 15.76 -9.80 -17.59
N LEU A 381 15.34 -8.85 -16.74
CA LEU A 381 14.69 -9.18 -15.46
C LEU A 381 13.15 -9.20 -15.55
N GLY A 382 12.57 -8.73 -16.66
CA GLY A 382 11.12 -8.63 -16.81
C GLY A 382 10.45 -7.67 -15.82
N LYS A 383 11.19 -6.70 -15.29
CA LYS A 383 10.73 -5.77 -14.25
C LYS A 383 10.40 -4.40 -14.84
N LYS A 384 9.31 -3.80 -14.37
CA LYS A 384 8.93 -2.44 -14.75
C LYS A 384 9.87 -1.41 -14.14
N ILE A 385 10.01 -0.25 -14.79
CA ILE A 385 10.67 0.91 -14.20
C ILE A 385 9.73 2.10 -14.18
N ILE A 386 9.50 2.63 -12.98
CA ILE A 386 8.93 3.96 -12.78
C ILE A 386 10.02 4.87 -12.21
N ALA A 387 10.23 6.04 -12.80
CA ALA A 387 11.21 6.99 -12.28
C ALA A 387 10.55 8.19 -11.60
N ASN A 388 11.05 8.56 -10.43
CA ASN A 388 10.81 9.88 -9.86
C ASN A 388 11.61 10.93 -10.62
N ILE A 389 10.92 11.93 -11.14
CA ILE A 389 11.57 13.11 -11.75
C ILE A 389 11.30 14.39 -10.94
N GLY A 390 10.67 14.27 -9.77
CA GLY A 390 10.26 15.38 -8.92
C GLY A 390 9.29 16.32 -9.62
N SER A 391 9.39 17.62 -9.32
CA SER A 391 8.56 18.66 -9.96
C SER A 391 9.17 19.19 -11.27
N LYS A 392 9.68 18.32 -12.13
CA LYS A 392 10.45 18.69 -13.34
C LYS A 392 9.78 18.27 -14.65
N THR A 393 8.48 18.53 -14.81
CA THR A 393 7.78 18.24 -16.10
C THR A 393 8.42 18.95 -17.29
N GLY A 394 9.08 20.10 -17.04
CA GLY A 394 9.91 20.77 -18.03
C GLY A 394 10.82 19.82 -18.79
N LEU A 395 11.41 18.79 -18.16
CA LEU A 395 12.30 17.82 -18.82
C LEU A 395 11.70 17.15 -20.07
N PHE A 396 10.38 17.06 -20.17
CA PHE A 396 9.64 16.36 -21.24
C PHE A 396 8.88 17.33 -22.16
N LEU A 397 8.99 18.64 -21.91
CA LEU A 397 8.30 19.64 -22.73
C LEU A 397 9.15 20.02 -23.96
N ASN A 398 8.47 20.41 -25.04
CA ASN A 398 9.04 20.90 -26.30
C ASN A 398 9.74 19.85 -27.19
N GLY A 399 9.64 18.55 -26.93
CA GLY A 399 10.06 17.46 -27.82
C GLY A 399 11.56 17.33 -28.15
N SER A 400 12.36 18.38 -27.94
CA SER A 400 13.80 18.42 -28.21
C SER A 400 14.67 18.17 -26.98
N ARG A 401 14.06 17.83 -25.83
CA ARG A 401 14.78 17.69 -24.57
C ARG A 401 15.35 16.28 -24.42
N PRO A 402 16.58 16.13 -23.90
CA PRO A 402 17.21 14.82 -23.76
C PRO A 402 16.40 13.81 -22.94
N ALA A 403 15.59 14.27 -21.97
CA ALA A 403 14.81 13.37 -21.13
C ALA A 403 13.58 12.78 -21.84
N GLU A 404 13.13 13.35 -22.96
CA GLU A 404 12.02 12.79 -23.75
C GLU A 404 12.31 11.36 -24.21
N GLN A 405 13.57 11.09 -24.59
CA GLN A 405 14.00 9.75 -25.00
C GLN A 405 13.98 8.73 -23.84
N TRP A 406 14.02 9.20 -22.58
CA TRP A 406 13.95 8.29 -21.42
C TRP A 406 12.59 7.61 -21.36
N LEU A 407 11.52 8.27 -21.80
CA LEU A 407 10.18 7.66 -21.82
C LEU A 407 10.14 6.40 -22.70
N GLN A 408 10.99 6.26 -23.73
CA GLN A 408 11.06 5.02 -24.50
C GLN A 408 11.58 3.85 -23.67
N GLN A 409 12.47 4.15 -22.72
CA GLN A 409 13.14 3.17 -21.87
C GLN A 409 12.39 2.90 -20.57
N LEU A 410 11.51 3.79 -20.13
CA LEU A 410 10.76 3.69 -18.88
C LEU A 410 9.30 3.23 -19.10
N ASP A 411 8.73 2.53 -18.12
CA ASP A 411 7.32 2.13 -18.13
C ASP A 411 6.41 3.20 -17.52
N GLY A 412 6.96 4.05 -16.65
CA GLY A 412 6.23 5.15 -16.05
C GLY A 412 7.09 6.22 -15.41
N ILE A 413 6.40 7.26 -14.96
CA ILE A 413 7.00 8.44 -14.33
C ILE A 413 6.18 8.84 -13.10
N MET A 414 6.88 9.29 -12.05
CA MET A 414 6.28 9.95 -10.90
C MET A 414 6.56 11.44 -10.91
N LEU A 415 5.51 12.24 -10.67
CA LEU A 415 5.56 13.69 -10.56
C LEU A 415 5.23 14.14 -9.14
N GLU A 416 6.15 14.87 -8.54
CA GLU A 416 5.94 15.50 -7.23
C GLU A 416 5.30 16.88 -7.35
N GLY A 417 4.42 17.19 -6.41
CA GLY A 417 3.73 18.48 -6.37
C GLY A 417 2.79 18.67 -7.57
N ALA A 418 2.10 17.59 -7.94
CA ALA A 418 1.08 17.59 -8.96
C ALA A 418 -0.04 18.55 -8.54
N PHE A 419 -0.18 19.64 -9.30
CA PHE A 419 -1.18 20.72 -9.14
C PHE A 419 -1.05 21.57 -7.88
N VAL A 420 -0.57 21.04 -6.77
CA VAL A 420 -0.31 21.76 -5.52
C VAL A 420 1.08 21.41 -5.01
N ARG A 421 1.82 22.43 -4.55
CA ARG A 421 3.19 22.34 -4.05
C ARG A 421 3.29 22.70 -2.58
N VAL A 422 4.34 22.19 -1.95
CA VAL A 422 4.78 22.63 -0.62
C VAL A 422 5.66 23.86 -0.76
N ASP A 423 5.40 24.86 0.06
CA ASP A 423 6.34 25.94 0.38
C ASP A 423 6.97 25.63 1.74
N TYR A 424 8.18 25.09 1.71
CA TYR A 424 8.92 24.70 2.92
C TYR A 424 9.34 25.92 3.76
N THR A 425 9.53 27.08 3.14
CA THR A 425 9.95 28.30 3.83
C THR A 425 8.81 28.85 4.66
N ASN A 426 7.64 29.01 4.05
CA ASN A 426 6.47 29.55 4.74
C ASN A 426 5.63 28.47 5.45
N ARG A 427 5.98 27.19 5.26
CA ARG A 427 5.21 26.03 5.74
C ARG A 427 3.75 26.07 5.30
N THR A 428 3.53 26.38 4.02
CA THR A 428 2.21 26.45 3.40
C THR A 428 2.13 25.58 2.14
N TYR A 429 0.92 25.48 1.60
CA TYR A 429 0.64 24.78 0.34
C TYR A 429 0.12 25.77 -0.69
N ASN A 430 0.68 25.72 -1.89
CA ASN A 430 0.39 26.65 -2.97
C ASN A 430 0.06 25.90 -4.27
N PRO A 431 -1.06 26.22 -4.95
CA PRO A 431 -1.33 25.63 -6.25
C PRO A 431 -0.28 26.04 -7.27
N THR A 432 0.08 25.14 -8.19
CA THR A 432 1.00 25.46 -9.28
C THR A 432 0.41 26.55 -10.18
N ASN A 433 1.27 27.42 -10.71
CA ASN A 433 0.88 28.35 -11.78
C ASN A 433 0.27 27.56 -12.95
N TYR A 434 -0.70 28.19 -13.63
CA TYR A 434 -1.36 27.62 -14.79
C TYR A 434 -0.32 27.25 -15.84
N ARG A 435 0.51 28.24 -16.19
CA ARG A 435 1.62 28.13 -17.12
C ARG A 435 2.92 28.44 -16.39
N GLY A 436 3.97 27.72 -16.77
CA GLY A 436 5.34 27.93 -16.29
C GLY A 436 6.27 28.14 -17.47
N GLY A 437 7.47 28.64 -17.21
CA GLY A 437 8.49 28.76 -18.25
C GLY A 437 8.81 27.40 -18.87
N THR A 438 8.61 27.26 -20.18
CA THR A 438 8.98 26.06 -20.94
C THR A 438 10.47 25.99 -21.23
N THR A 439 11.24 27.00 -20.82
CA THR A 439 12.69 27.11 -21.01
C THR A 439 13.48 26.46 -19.88
N SER A 440 12.94 26.40 -18.66
CA SER A 440 13.61 25.73 -17.52
C SER A 440 13.25 24.25 -17.44
N TYR A 441 14.20 23.42 -17.05
CA TYR A 441 13.96 21.99 -16.74
C TYR A 441 13.26 21.78 -15.40
N ASN A 442 13.45 22.71 -14.46
CA ASN A 442 13.02 22.56 -13.06
C ASN A 442 11.66 23.20 -12.74
N VAL A 443 10.87 23.50 -13.78
CA VAL A 443 9.56 24.13 -13.61
C VAL A 443 8.48 23.14 -14.06
N SER A 444 7.59 22.77 -13.14
CA SER A 444 6.24 22.30 -13.50
C SER A 444 5.21 23.42 -13.42
N SER A 445 4.18 23.29 -14.25
CA SER A 445 2.96 24.07 -14.22
C SER A 445 1.77 23.15 -14.37
N TRP A 446 0.57 23.62 -14.05
CA TRP A 446 -0.65 22.84 -14.22
C TRP A 446 -0.79 22.36 -15.68
N GLN A 447 -0.60 23.27 -16.64
CA GLN A 447 -0.64 22.98 -18.07
C GLN A 447 0.45 21.98 -18.48
N GLY A 448 1.68 22.15 -17.97
CA GLY A 448 2.79 21.24 -18.29
C GLY A 448 2.54 19.81 -17.81
N ILE A 449 2.01 19.64 -16.59
CA ILE A 449 1.62 18.32 -16.06
C ILE A 449 0.54 17.71 -16.95
N MET A 450 -0.52 18.47 -17.25
CA MET A 450 -1.62 18.00 -18.10
C MET A 450 -1.13 17.60 -19.50
N GLN A 451 -0.21 18.37 -20.09
CA GLN A 451 0.34 18.12 -21.41
C GLN A 451 1.16 16.83 -21.46
N VAL A 452 2.14 16.68 -20.55
CA VAL A 452 3.05 15.53 -20.57
C VAL A 452 2.26 14.24 -20.34
N VAL A 453 1.35 14.22 -19.35
CA VAL A 453 0.55 13.01 -19.06
C VAL A 453 -0.30 12.59 -20.26
N ARG A 454 -0.91 13.56 -20.97
CA ARG A 454 -1.77 13.28 -22.13
C ARG A 454 -1.02 12.87 -23.37
N ASN A 455 0.18 13.39 -23.57
CA ASN A 455 1.02 13.06 -24.72
C ASN A 455 1.60 11.65 -24.65
N HIS A 456 1.61 11.04 -23.46
CA HIS A 456 2.13 9.69 -23.23
C HIS A 456 1.09 8.83 -22.51
N PRO A 457 -0.04 8.52 -23.17
CA PRO A 457 -1.13 7.75 -22.57
C PRO A 457 -0.78 6.28 -22.34
N ASP A 458 0.29 5.78 -22.97
CA ASP A 458 0.83 4.43 -22.81
C ASP A 458 1.67 4.25 -21.54
N LYS A 459 2.08 5.36 -20.91
CA LYS A 459 2.93 5.34 -19.71
C LYS A 459 2.12 5.31 -18.43
N MET A 460 2.68 4.67 -17.42
CA MET A 460 2.14 4.77 -16.07
C MET A 460 2.53 6.11 -15.46
N TRP A 461 1.58 6.78 -14.83
CA TRP A 461 1.80 8.08 -14.18
C TRP A 461 1.46 7.95 -12.71
N VAL A 462 2.40 8.34 -11.84
CA VAL A 462 2.17 8.41 -10.40
C VAL A 462 2.22 9.88 -10.01
N LEU A 463 1.10 10.43 -9.55
CA LEU A 463 1.00 11.84 -9.19
C LEU A 463 1.02 11.95 -7.67
N ILE A 464 2.00 12.68 -7.11
CA ILE A 464 1.96 13.11 -5.72
C ILE A 464 1.33 14.49 -5.65
N GLY A 465 0.14 14.58 -5.05
CA GLY A 465 -0.51 15.85 -4.72
C GLY A 465 -0.28 16.22 -3.26
N TYR A 466 -0.13 17.51 -2.99
CA TYR A 466 0.02 18.01 -1.62
C TYR A 466 -1.23 18.76 -1.16
N TRP A 467 -1.56 18.68 0.13
CA TRP A 467 -2.69 19.39 0.70
C TRP A 467 -2.49 19.69 2.19
N ASP A 468 -3.24 20.66 2.72
CA ASP A 468 -3.25 20.95 4.16
C ASP A 468 -4.38 20.18 4.82
N SER A 469 -4.05 19.21 5.67
CA SER A 469 -5.03 18.38 6.38
C SER A 469 -5.90 19.18 7.37
N ARG A 470 -5.45 20.38 7.75
CA ARG A 470 -6.13 21.28 8.69
C ARG A 470 -7.08 22.24 7.99
N ASP A 471 -7.07 22.31 6.65
CA ASP A 471 -8.01 23.15 5.90
C ASP A 471 -9.41 22.53 5.97
N SER A 472 -10.29 23.13 6.77
CA SER A 472 -11.68 22.68 6.95
C SER A 472 -12.49 22.72 5.66
N GLN A 473 -12.07 23.53 4.68
CA GLN A 473 -12.69 23.62 3.35
C GLN A 473 -12.04 22.67 2.34
N ALA A 474 -10.95 21.99 2.72
CA ALA A 474 -10.19 21.05 1.91
C ALA A 474 -9.85 21.61 0.51
N ARG A 475 -9.53 22.92 0.41
CA ARG A 475 -9.48 23.64 -0.88
C ARG A 475 -8.47 23.01 -1.84
N TRP A 476 -7.27 22.73 -1.34
CA TRP A 476 -6.19 22.16 -2.14
C TRP A 476 -6.38 20.67 -2.41
N LEU A 477 -7.02 19.93 -1.50
CA LEU A 477 -7.46 18.56 -1.75
C LEU A 477 -8.47 18.51 -2.90
N ARG A 478 -9.53 19.31 -2.85
CA ARG A 478 -10.57 19.40 -3.89
C ARG A 478 -10.01 19.88 -5.23
N TYR A 479 -9.13 20.88 -5.23
CA TYR A 479 -8.45 21.36 -6.45
C TYR A 479 -7.55 20.29 -7.08
N GLY A 480 -6.76 19.59 -6.25
CA GLY A 480 -5.89 18.48 -6.68
C GLY A 480 -6.69 17.32 -7.25
N LEU A 481 -7.75 16.87 -6.56
CA LEU A 481 -8.63 15.79 -7.00
C LEU A 481 -9.36 16.12 -8.30
N ALA A 482 -9.92 17.33 -8.42
CA ALA A 482 -10.56 17.75 -9.66
C ALA A 482 -9.56 17.77 -10.83
N SER A 483 -8.33 18.27 -10.60
CA SER A 483 -7.28 18.26 -11.61
C SER A 483 -6.86 16.83 -11.99
N TYR A 484 -6.74 15.93 -11.01
CA TYR A 484 -6.50 14.50 -11.25
C TYR A 484 -7.59 13.88 -12.13
N TRP A 485 -8.87 14.15 -11.85
CA TRP A 485 -9.98 13.57 -12.62
C TRP A 485 -10.02 14.05 -14.07
N LEU A 486 -9.50 15.24 -14.39
CA LEU A 486 -9.31 15.63 -15.80
C LEU A 486 -8.31 14.72 -16.54
N LEU A 487 -7.38 14.07 -15.83
CA LEU A 487 -6.39 13.13 -16.37
C LEU A 487 -6.70 11.66 -16.10
N TYR A 488 -7.69 11.35 -15.27
CA TYR A 488 -8.00 9.99 -14.83
C TYR A 488 -8.00 8.96 -15.97
N ARG A 489 -7.20 7.92 -15.80
CA ARG A 489 -7.11 6.71 -16.61
C ARG A 489 -6.66 5.56 -15.71
N PRO A 490 -6.88 4.28 -16.09
CA PRO A 490 -6.46 3.14 -15.27
C PRO A 490 -4.96 3.08 -14.93
N ASN A 491 -4.11 3.75 -15.72
CA ASN A 491 -2.66 3.84 -15.54
C ASN A 491 -2.18 5.16 -14.88
N VAL A 492 -3.10 5.99 -14.38
CA VAL A 492 -2.77 7.25 -13.69
C VAL A 492 -3.13 7.13 -12.20
N TYR A 493 -2.11 6.92 -11.39
CA TYR A 493 -2.18 6.72 -9.95
C TYR A 493 -2.02 8.03 -9.18
N LEU A 494 -2.66 8.12 -8.02
CA LEU A 494 -2.66 9.29 -7.16
C LEU A 494 -2.29 8.91 -5.72
N TYR A 495 -1.32 9.63 -5.19
CA TYR A 495 -1.03 9.70 -3.76
C TYR A 495 -1.18 11.15 -3.31
N MET A 496 -1.96 11.40 -2.26
CA MET A 496 -2.06 12.74 -1.68
C MET A 496 -1.57 12.73 -0.25
N GLU A 497 -0.82 13.76 0.14
CA GLU A 497 -0.24 13.85 1.47
C GLU A 497 -0.18 15.27 2.05
N ASP A 498 -0.24 15.35 3.37
CA ASP A 498 0.18 16.53 4.13
C ASP A 498 1.67 16.39 4.47
N ARG A 499 2.51 16.83 3.54
CA ARG A 499 3.97 16.71 3.65
C ARG A 499 4.58 17.47 4.83
N LEU A 500 3.87 18.44 5.40
CA LEU A 500 4.34 19.26 6.52
C LEU A 500 3.91 18.72 7.88
N ASP A 501 2.98 17.76 7.92
CA ASP A 501 2.55 17.04 9.12
C ASP A 501 3.31 15.72 9.25
N PRO A 502 4.22 15.58 10.23
CA PRO A 502 4.97 14.34 10.45
C PRO A 502 4.10 13.18 10.95
N ALA A 503 2.88 13.44 11.41
CA ALA A 503 1.93 12.42 11.84
C ALA A 503 0.98 11.97 10.70
N TYR A 504 1.19 12.47 9.48
CA TYR A 504 0.37 12.10 8.34
C TYR A 504 0.58 10.63 7.94
N HIS A 505 -0.53 9.94 7.69
CA HIS A 505 -0.53 8.58 7.14
C HIS A 505 -1.56 8.46 6.02
N TYR A 506 -1.42 7.42 5.20
CA TYR A 506 -2.28 7.09 4.06
C TYR A 506 -3.75 7.00 4.47
N VAL A 507 -4.04 6.50 5.68
CA VAL A 507 -5.40 6.43 6.23
C VAL A 507 -6.07 7.80 6.35
N ASN A 508 -5.30 8.89 6.52
CA ASN A 508 -5.82 10.25 6.51
C ASN A 508 -6.34 10.64 5.12
N PHE A 509 -5.72 10.16 4.05
CA PHE A 509 -6.21 10.41 2.68
C PHE A 509 -7.46 9.59 2.38
N VAL A 510 -7.43 8.29 2.63
CA VAL A 510 -8.52 7.40 2.22
C VAL A 510 -9.77 7.49 3.11
N SER A 511 -9.67 8.18 4.25
CA SER A 511 -10.82 8.51 5.09
C SER A 511 -11.58 9.76 4.61
N ARG A 512 -11.07 10.48 3.61
CA ARG A 512 -11.67 11.72 3.12
C ARG A 512 -12.95 11.44 2.32
N PRO A 513 -14.08 12.11 2.60
CA PRO A 513 -15.30 11.96 1.80
C PRO A 513 -15.08 12.40 0.34
N GLU A 514 -14.15 13.32 0.09
CA GLU A 514 -13.87 13.87 -1.24
C GLU A 514 -13.37 12.83 -2.25
N ILE A 515 -12.82 11.68 -1.81
CA ILE A 515 -12.41 10.62 -2.74
C ILE A 515 -13.57 9.70 -3.16
N PHE A 516 -14.70 9.77 -2.46
CA PHE A 516 -15.88 8.92 -2.68
C PHE A 516 -16.97 9.63 -3.49
N ILE A 517 -16.58 10.34 -4.55
CA ILE A 517 -17.54 10.94 -5.48
C ILE A 517 -17.83 9.95 -6.63
N PRO A 518 -19.09 9.47 -6.77
CA PRO A 518 -19.46 8.42 -7.71
C PRO A 518 -19.62 8.95 -9.15
N LEU A 519 -18.51 9.36 -9.77
CA LEU A 519 -18.51 9.89 -11.13
C LEU A 519 -18.77 8.82 -12.19
N GLY A 520 -18.39 7.56 -11.93
CA GLY A 520 -18.44 6.47 -12.90
C GLY A 520 -17.34 6.57 -13.94
N THR A 521 -17.61 6.02 -15.14
CA THR A 521 -16.63 5.98 -16.23
C THR A 521 -16.49 7.34 -16.93
N PRO A 522 -15.28 7.74 -17.37
CA PRO A 522 -15.10 8.94 -18.17
C PRO A 522 -15.74 8.75 -19.56
N LEU A 523 -16.49 9.76 -20.04
CA LEU A 523 -17.19 9.73 -21.33
C LEU A 523 -16.41 10.41 -22.46
N ALA A 524 -15.46 11.27 -22.11
CA ALA A 524 -14.61 11.99 -23.04
C ALA A 524 -13.26 12.33 -22.38
N ASP A 525 -12.29 12.72 -23.19
CA ASP A 525 -11.11 13.43 -22.71
C ASP A 525 -11.46 14.87 -22.31
N LEU A 526 -10.51 15.55 -21.67
CA LEU A 526 -10.71 16.93 -21.20
C LEU A 526 -10.96 17.91 -22.35
N GLU A 527 -11.78 18.92 -22.08
CA GLU A 527 -12.17 19.97 -23.02
C GLU A 527 -12.03 21.37 -22.38
N VAL A 528 -11.72 22.38 -23.19
CA VAL A 528 -11.72 23.79 -22.75
C VAL A 528 -13.06 24.40 -23.16
N ILE A 529 -13.91 24.72 -22.20
CA ILE A 529 -15.27 25.22 -22.49
C ILE A 529 -15.34 26.75 -22.51
N GLN A 530 -14.38 27.43 -21.91
CA GLN A 530 -14.21 28.89 -21.95
C GLN A 530 -12.72 29.23 -21.90
N GLY A 531 -12.30 30.28 -22.60
CA GLY A 531 -10.87 30.63 -22.74
C GLY A 531 -10.15 29.71 -23.74
N SER A 532 -8.86 29.48 -23.53
CA SER A 532 -8.07 28.63 -24.42
C SER A 532 -7.01 27.83 -23.66
N TRP A 533 -6.47 26.79 -24.31
CA TRP A 533 -5.32 26.06 -23.79
C TRP A 533 -4.10 26.97 -23.61
N ASP A 534 -3.82 27.92 -24.52
CA ASP A 534 -2.56 28.68 -24.44
C ASP A 534 -2.60 29.85 -23.45
N THR A 535 -3.79 30.43 -23.25
CA THR A 535 -3.98 31.64 -22.42
C THR A 535 -4.67 31.37 -21.08
N GLY A 536 -5.14 30.14 -20.86
CA GLY A 536 -5.93 29.77 -19.69
C GLY A 536 -7.43 29.82 -19.97
N GLY A 537 -8.16 28.98 -19.23
CA GLY A 537 -9.58 28.73 -19.46
C GLY A 537 -10.24 27.95 -18.34
N LEU A 538 -11.52 27.67 -18.52
CA LEU A 538 -12.28 26.71 -17.73
C LEU A 538 -12.22 25.35 -18.44
N PHE A 539 -11.67 24.37 -17.74
CA PHE A 539 -11.50 23.01 -18.23
C PHE A 539 -12.61 22.11 -17.70
N GLN A 540 -13.10 21.21 -18.53
CA GLN A 540 -14.14 20.25 -18.21
C GLN A 540 -13.70 18.83 -18.56
N ARG A 541 -14.19 17.85 -17.80
CA ARG A 541 -14.29 16.46 -18.24
C ARG A 541 -15.61 15.85 -17.82
N ARG A 542 -16.24 15.12 -18.73
CA ARG A 542 -17.53 14.46 -18.51
C ARG A 542 -17.35 13.01 -18.13
N PHE A 543 -18.17 12.57 -17.18
CA PHE A 543 -18.25 11.20 -16.68
C PHE A 543 -19.71 10.72 -16.75
N GLN A 544 -19.92 9.40 -16.63
CA GLN A 544 -21.22 8.76 -16.69
C GLN A 544 -22.25 9.41 -15.76
N TYR A 545 -21.84 9.76 -14.54
CA TYR A 545 -22.72 10.32 -13.53
C TYR A 545 -22.38 11.78 -13.18
N GLY A 546 -21.42 12.42 -13.84
CA GLY A 546 -21.03 13.76 -13.41
C GLY A 546 -20.10 14.48 -14.36
N ILE A 547 -19.68 15.66 -13.91
CA ILE A 547 -18.74 16.53 -14.59
C ILE A 547 -17.73 17.06 -13.59
N VAL A 548 -16.51 17.20 -14.06
CA VAL A 548 -15.40 17.81 -13.32
C VAL A 548 -15.01 19.08 -14.06
N LEU A 549 -14.90 20.17 -13.32
CA LEU A 549 -14.52 21.50 -13.81
C LEU A 549 -13.29 21.99 -13.04
N VAL A 550 -12.32 22.55 -13.76
CA VAL A 550 -11.14 23.17 -13.12
C VAL A 550 -10.87 24.52 -13.76
N ASN A 551 -10.79 25.56 -12.92
CA ASN A 551 -10.18 26.82 -13.27
C ASN A 551 -8.77 26.87 -12.67
N PRO A 552 -7.72 26.56 -13.45
CA PRO A 552 -6.35 26.58 -12.97
C PRO A 552 -5.70 27.96 -13.10
N THR A 553 -6.39 28.99 -13.60
CA THR A 553 -5.83 30.32 -13.85
C THR A 553 -5.62 31.12 -12.57
N GLU A 554 -4.86 32.21 -12.66
CA GLU A 554 -4.48 33.08 -11.53
C GLU A 554 -5.52 34.17 -11.23
N ASN A 555 -6.16 34.72 -12.26
CA ASN A 555 -6.87 36.01 -12.13
C ASN A 555 -8.32 35.99 -12.66
N ASN A 556 -8.69 35.02 -13.50
CA ASN A 556 -10.00 35.01 -14.13
C ASN A 556 -10.99 34.18 -13.32
N THR A 557 -12.20 34.70 -13.13
CA THR A 557 -13.35 33.91 -12.68
C THR A 557 -14.17 33.52 -13.90
N TYR A 558 -14.41 32.22 -14.07
CA TYR A 558 -15.29 31.71 -15.12
C TYR A 558 -16.65 31.35 -14.55
N GLN A 559 -17.62 31.10 -15.42
CA GLN A 559 -18.97 30.77 -14.99
C GLN A 559 -19.47 29.50 -15.64
N TYR A 560 -20.21 28.69 -14.89
CA TYR A 560 -20.81 27.47 -15.43
C TYR A 560 -22.28 27.41 -15.05
N THR A 561 -23.13 27.04 -16.00
CA THR A 561 -24.56 26.83 -15.75
C THR A 561 -24.85 25.33 -15.78
N THR A 562 -25.44 24.82 -14.69
CA THR A 562 -25.76 23.40 -14.58
C THR A 562 -26.76 22.96 -15.64
N THR A 563 -26.46 21.87 -16.35
CA THR A 563 -27.30 21.31 -17.41
C THR A 563 -28.46 20.46 -16.90
N ARG A 564 -28.35 19.95 -15.68
CA ARG A 564 -29.35 19.19 -14.95
C ARG A 564 -29.16 19.42 -13.44
N SER A 565 -30.01 18.81 -12.62
CA SER A 565 -29.76 18.78 -11.18
C SER A 565 -28.52 17.94 -10.87
N TYR A 566 -27.62 18.48 -10.06
CA TYR A 566 -26.42 17.81 -9.59
C TYR A 566 -26.31 17.94 -8.08
N LYS A 567 -25.48 17.12 -7.45
CA LYS A 567 -24.89 17.35 -6.14
C LYS A 567 -23.49 17.91 -6.30
N ASN A 568 -23.10 18.83 -5.41
CA ASN A 568 -21.72 19.29 -5.28
C ASN A 568 -20.91 18.40 -4.31
N TRP A 569 -19.66 18.77 -4.03
CA TRP A 569 -18.78 18.12 -3.06
C TRP A 569 -19.45 17.80 -1.71
N ASP A 570 -20.29 18.72 -1.24
CA ASP A 570 -20.94 18.64 0.08
C ASP A 570 -22.29 17.91 0.02
N GLY A 571 -22.63 17.30 -1.12
CA GLY A 571 -23.89 16.58 -1.34
C GLY A 571 -25.10 17.48 -1.53
N GLN A 572 -24.91 18.81 -1.61
CA GLN A 572 -26.00 19.77 -1.78
C GLN A 572 -26.53 19.70 -3.22
N VAL A 573 -27.85 19.59 -3.35
CA VAL A 573 -28.51 19.54 -4.67
C VAL A 573 -28.56 20.96 -5.26
N LEU A 574 -27.89 21.13 -6.39
CA LEU A 574 -27.95 22.29 -7.26
C LEU A 574 -28.94 21.98 -8.40
N PRO A 575 -30.07 22.70 -8.52
CA PRO A 575 -31.02 22.52 -9.62
C PRO A 575 -30.39 22.74 -10.99
N ALA A 576 -31.08 22.28 -12.04
CA ALA A 576 -30.74 22.68 -13.42
C ALA A 576 -30.79 24.20 -13.58
N ASN A 577 -29.97 24.74 -14.47
CA ASN A 577 -29.81 26.16 -14.76
C ASN A 577 -29.26 27.01 -13.60
N THR A 578 -28.67 26.39 -12.57
CA THR A 578 -27.94 27.10 -11.53
C THR A 578 -26.63 27.65 -12.11
N ARG A 579 -26.39 28.95 -11.96
CA ARG A 579 -25.13 29.60 -12.36
C ARG A 579 -24.14 29.54 -11.20
N LEU A 580 -22.93 29.04 -11.49
CA LEU A 580 -21.82 28.94 -10.56
C LEU A 580 -20.70 29.86 -11.02
N ASP A 581 -20.14 30.64 -10.09
CA ASP A 581 -18.86 31.29 -10.29
C ASP A 581 -17.74 30.31 -9.92
N ILE A 582 -16.72 30.22 -10.77
CA ILE A 582 -15.56 29.35 -10.60
C ILE A 582 -14.32 30.24 -10.55
N PRO A 583 -13.93 30.70 -9.34
CA PRO A 583 -12.78 31.58 -9.15
C PRO A 583 -11.46 30.93 -9.58
N PRO A 584 -10.36 31.71 -9.65
CA PRO A 584 -9.01 31.19 -9.81
C PRO A 584 -8.70 30.00 -8.89
N LYS A 585 -7.85 29.08 -9.36
CA LYS A 585 -7.36 27.91 -8.60
C LYS A 585 -8.46 27.08 -7.92
N THR A 586 -9.57 26.87 -8.61
CA THR A 586 -10.75 26.18 -8.07
C THR A 586 -11.09 24.92 -8.86
N GLY A 587 -11.31 23.82 -8.14
CA GLY A 587 -11.83 22.56 -8.67
C GLY A 587 -13.28 22.36 -8.24
N VAL A 588 -14.18 22.16 -9.19
CA VAL A 588 -15.60 21.91 -8.94
C VAL A 588 -15.96 20.53 -9.48
N VAL A 589 -16.67 19.76 -8.67
CA VAL A 589 -17.21 18.46 -9.08
C VAL A 589 -18.71 18.46 -8.85
N LEU A 590 -19.43 18.05 -9.90
CA LEU A 590 -20.88 17.99 -9.92
C LEU A 590 -21.29 16.59 -10.36
N TYR A 591 -22.10 15.89 -9.56
CA TYR A 591 -22.49 14.51 -9.86
C TYR A 591 -23.97 14.27 -9.60
N ALA A 592 -24.53 13.32 -10.29
CA ALA A 592 -25.88 12.81 -10.15
C ALA A 592 -25.77 11.31 -10.45
N ALA A 593 -25.72 10.53 -9.37
CA ALA A 593 -25.52 9.08 -9.35
C ALA A 593 -26.61 8.42 -8.49
N PRO A 594 -26.81 7.09 -8.59
CA PRO A 594 -27.56 6.38 -7.57
C PRO A 594 -26.79 6.39 -6.25
N GLU A 595 -27.48 6.63 -5.14
CA GLU A 595 -26.86 6.62 -3.80
C GLU A 595 -27.76 5.86 -2.84
N LEU A 596 -27.43 4.60 -2.60
CA LEU A 596 -28.26 3.74 -1.75
C LEU A 596 -27.86 3.89 -0.29
N ARG A 597 -28.88 4.03 0.55
CA ARG A 597 -28.78 3.95 2.00
C ARG A 597 -29.54 2.72 2.47
N LEU A 598 -28.86 1.91 3.26
CA LEU A 598 -29.47 0.78 3.96
C LEU A 598 -29.70 1.15 5.43
N SER A 599 -30.87 0.77 5.95
CA SER A 599 -31.13 0.76 7.39
C SER A 599 -31.68 -0.59 7.80
N ILE A 600 -31.20 -1.08 8.95
CA ILE A 600 -31.61 -2.35 9.52
C ILE A 600 -32.12 -2.09 10.93
N SER A 601 -33.23 -2.72 11.27
CA SER A 601 -33.83 -2.65 12.60
C SER A 601 -34.42 -3.98 13.00
N THR A 602 -34.64 -4.18 14.29
CA THR A 602 -35.28 -5.37 14.84
C THR A 602 -36.55 -4.99 15.61
N ASP A 603 -37.52 -5.88 15.68
CA ASP A 603 -38.74 -5.68 16.48
C ASP A 603 -38.47 -5.67 17.99
N ARG A 604 -37.39 -6.36 18.42
CA ARG A 604 -36.94 -6.43 19.82
C ARG A 604 -35.43 -6.38 19.90
N GLN A 605 -34.91 -5.83 21.00
CA GLN A 605 -33.48 -5.76 21.30
C GLN A 605 -32.97 -6.94 22.14
N SER A 606 -33.88 -7.78 22.63
CA SER A 606 -33.58 -8.97 23.43
C SER A 606 -34.54 -10.09 23.04
N ALA A 607 -34.00 -11.29 22.91
CA ALA A 607 -34.75 -12.51 22.68
C ALA A 607 -34.15 -13.63 23.56
N LEU A 608 -34.99 -14.56 24.00
CA LEU A 608 -34.56 -15.80 24.64
C LEU A 608 -34.26 -16.88 23.59
N PRO A 609 -33.40 -17.87 23.88
CA PRO A 609 -33.23 -19.03 23.01
C PRO A 609 -34.58 -19.65 22.63
N GLY A 610 -34.74 -19.96 21.35
CA GLY A 610 -35.99 -20.44 20.73
C GLY A 610 -36.95 -19.34 20.26
N GLU A 611 -36.80 -18.08 20.70
CA GLU A 611 -37.67 -16.99 20.27
C GLU A 611 -37.32 -16.46 18.87
N LEU A 612 -38.32 -15.90 18.19
CA LEU A 612 -38.17 -15.26 16.90
C LEU A 612 -37.90 -13.76 17.06
N VAL A 613 -36.94 -13.27 16.29
CA VAL A 613 -36.67 -11.85 16.04
C VAL A 613 -37.05 -11.55 14.60
N THR A 614 -37.81 -10.49 14.39
CA THR A 614 -38.08 -9.97 13.03
C THR A 614 -37.10 -8.84 12.74
N VAL A 615 -36.27 -9.05 11.73
CA VAL A 615 -35.33 -8.04 11.22
C VAL A 615 -35.98 -7.36 10.02
N SER A 616 -36.07 -6.03 10.06
CA SER A 616 -36.53 -5.19 8.94
C SER A 616 -35.33 -4.52 8.29
N VAL A 617 -35.30 -4.56 6.96
CA VAL A 617 -34.26 -3.96 6.11
C VAL A 617 -34.94 -2.98 5.17
N GLU A 618 -34.59 -1.71 5.25
CA GLU A 618 -35.02 -0.68 4.30
C GLU A 618 -33.86 -0.29 3.41
N CYS A 619 -34.09 -0.30 2.10
CA CYS A 619 -33.18 0.25 1.11
C CYS A 619 -33.82 1.46 0.45
N ARG A 620 -33.12 2.60 0.51
CA ARG A 620 -33.57 3.86 -0.07
C ARG A 620 -32.52 4.39 -1.04
N ASN A 621 -32.96 4.80 -2.22
CA ASN A 621 -32.12 5.56 -3.13
C ASN A 621 -32.23 7.06 -2.81
N THR A 622 -31.17 7.62 -2.24
CA THR A 622 -31.01 9.06 -1.94
C THR A 622 -30.24 9.81 -3.02
N GLY A 623 -29.89 9.12 -4.11
CA GLY A 623 -29.22 9.68 -5.26
C GLY A 623 -30.16 10.42 -6.20
N LEU A 624 -29.58 10.94 -7.28
CA LEU A 624 -30.31 11.63 -8.34
C LEU A 624 -30.57 10.72 -9.56
N GLU A 625 -29.98 9.53 -9.60
CA GLU A 625 -30.16 8.55 -10.69
C GLU A 625 -30.73 7.23 -10.18
N THR A 626 -31.33 6.45 -11.10
CA THR A 626 -31.88 5.13 -10.81
C THR A 626 -30.77 4.12 -10.50
N ALA A 627 -30.87 3.44 -9.38
CA ALA A 627 -30.00 2.29 -9.08
C ALA A 627 -30.53 1.05 -9.81
N SER A 628 -29.67 0.29 -10.48
CA SER A 628 -30.06 -0.90 -11.23
C SER A 628 -29.21 -2.10 -10.81
N ASN A 629 -29.80 -3.31 -10.85
CA ASN A 629 -29.16 -4.58 -10.50
C ASN A 629 -28.47 -4.57 -9.12
N VAL A 630 -29.19 -4.09 -8.11
CA VAL A 630 -28.69 -3.98 -6.74
C VAL A 630 -28.84 -5.32 -6.02
N GLU A 631 -27.80 -5.79 -5.36
CA GLU A 631 -27.88 -6.93 -4.43
C GLU A 631 -27.70 -6.41 -2.99
N ILE A 632 -28.66 -6.68 -2.12
CA ILE A 632 -28.56 -6.45 -0.69
C ILE A 632 -28.11 -7.74 -0.04
N GLN A 633 -27.09 -7.66 0.82
CA GLN A 633 -26.60 -8.77 1.63
C GLN A 633 -26.63 -8.38 3.10
N VAL A 634 -27.25 -9.21 3.94
CA VAL A 634 -27.31 -9.04 5.40
C VAL A 634 -26.74 -10.29 6.07
N PRO A 635 -25.49 -10.25 6.56
CA PRO A 635 -24.91 -11.38 7.28
C PRO A 635 -25.63 -11.58 8.62
N LEU A 636 -25.78 -12.85 9.01
CA LEU A 636 -26.41 -13.25 10.27
C LEU A 636 -25.35 -13.39 11.37
N PRO A 637 -25.50 -12.71 12.51
CA PRO A 637 -24.74 -13.02 13.72
C PRO A 637 -24.82 -14.50 14.09
N ASP A 638 -23.80 -15.02 14.76
CA ASP A 638 -23.80 -16.39 15.29
C ASP A 638 -24.93 -16.63 16.29
N GLY A 639 -25.45 -17.87 16.30
CA GLY A 639 -26.61 -18.25 17.10
C GLY A 639 -27.96 -17.79 16.53
N LEU A 640 -28.01 -17.13 15.37
CA LEU A 640 -29.26 -16.90 14.63
C LEU A 640 -29.40 -17.85 13.46
N THR A 641 -30.61 -18.41 13.30
CA THR A 641 -31.02 -19.22 12.15
C THR A 641 -32.29 -18.64 11.52
N VAL A 642 -32.24 -18.37 10.21
CA VAL A 642 -33.37 -17.78 9.48
C VAL A 642 -34.50 -18.80 9.33
N VAL A 643 -35.71 -18.37 9.69
CA VAL A 643 -36.94 -19.15 9.58
C VAL A 643 -37.71 -18.79 8.30
N SER A 644 -37.75 -17.50 7.96
CA SER A 644 -38.44 -17.02 6.76
C SER A 644 -37.89 -15.68 6.28
N THR A 645 -38.06 -15.40 4.99
CA THR A 645 -37.71 -14.14 4.33
C THR A 645 -38.91 -13.60 3.57
N SER A 646 -39.01 -12.28 3.41
CA SER A 646 -39.97 -11.64 2.51
C SER A 646 -39.30 -11.19 1.22
N GLY A 647 -40.09 -10.78 0.21
CA GLY A 647 -39.58 -10.17 -1.01
C GLY A 647 -38.64 -11.06 -1.84
N GLY A 648 -38.81 -12.39 -1.77
CA GLY A 648 -37.99 -13.34 -2.51
C GLY A 648 -36.55 -13.49 -1.99
N GLY A 649 -36.29 -13.12 -0.72
CA GLY A 649 -34.96 -13.22 -0.14
C GLY A 649 -34.46 -14.67 -0.03
N THR A 650 -33.18 -14.90 -0.29
CA THR A 650 -32.55 -16.23 -0.20
C THR A 650 -31.50 -16.25 0.90
N VAL A 651 -31.29 -17.40 1.55
CA VAL A 651 -30.25 -17.56 2.58
C VAL A 651 -29.12 -18.45 2.04
N VAL A 652 -27.91 -17.91 2.00
CA VAL A 652 -26.70 -18.64 1.55
C VAL A 652 -25.58 -18.32 2.52
N ASN A 653 -24.89 -19.34 3.05
CA ASN A 653 -23.74 -19.18 3.94
C ASN A 653 -23.97 -18.16 5.07
N ARG A 654 -25.05 -18.34 5.85
CA ARG A 654 -25.44 -17.42 6.94
C ARG A 654 -25.59 -15.96 6.50
N THR A 655 -25.99 -15.71 5.26
CA THR A 655 -26.28 -14.37 4.74
C THR A 655 -27.64 -14.36 4.05
N VAL A 656 -28.50 -13.39 4.38
CA VAL A 656 -29.76 -13.14 3.68
C VAL A 656 -29.51 -12.21 2.50
N LYS A 657 -30.00 -12.56 1.32
CA LYS A 657 -29.79 -11.81 0.08
C LYS A 657 -31.10 -11.40 -0.59
N TRP A 658 -31.17 -10.19 -1.13
CA TRP A 658 -32.24 -9.73 -2.02
C TRP A 658 -31.67 -9.08 -3.28
N GLY A 659 -32.27 -9.40 -4.43
CA GLY A 659 -32.01 -8.71 -5.68
C GLY A 659 -33.06 -7.63 -5.94
N ILE A 660 -32.63 -6.44 -6.34
CA ILE A 660 -33.47 -5.32 -6.77
C ILE A 660 -33.08 -4.97 -8.21
N ALA A 661 -33.99 -5.24 -9.15
CA ALA A 661 -33.76 -4.94 -10.56
C ALA A 661 -33.55 -3.44 -10.81
N SER A 662 -34.38 -2.60 -10.19
CA SER A 662 -34.28 -1.14 -10.30
C SER A 662 -34.89 -0.44 -9.08
N LEU A 663 -34.27 0.66 -8.64
CA LEU A 663 -34.76 1.55 -7.60
C LEU A 663 -34.58 3.02 -8.02
N ALA A 664 -35.69 3.66 -8.40
CA ALA A 664 -35.71 5.06 -8.82
C ALA A 664 -35.24 6.02 -7.70
N PRO A 665 -34.81 7.26 -8.03
CA PRO A 665 -34.52 8.29 -7.05
C PRO A 665 -35.67 8.50 -6.05
N GLY A 666 -35.35 8.57 -4.76
CA GLY A 666 -36.34 8.66 -3.68
C GLY A 666 -37.10 7.36 -3.39
N GLY A 667 -36.95 6.35 -4.23
CA GLY A 667 -37.57 5.04 -4.06
C GLY A 667 -37.12 4.33 -2.79
N VAL A 668 -38.05 3.59 -2.19
CA VAL A 668 -37.82 2.84 -0.94
C VAL A 668 -38.38 1.44 -1.09
N LEU A 669 -37.56 0.43 -0.79
CA LEU A 669 -37.99 -0.95 -0.67
C LEU A 669 -37.75 -1.44 0.75
N ARG A 670 -38.65 -2.28 1.24
CA ARG A 670 -38.56 -2.87 2.58
C ARG A 670 -38.64 -4.38 2.48
N PHE A 671 -37.72 -5.02 3.15
CA PHE A 671 -37.61 -6.46 3.28
C PHE A 671 -37.62 -6.84 4.74
N GLN A 672 -37.98 -8.08 5.03
CA GLN A 672 -37.98 -8.63 6.36
C GLN A 672 -37.48 -10.06 6.33
N PHE A 673 -36.85 -10.49 7.42
CA PHE A 673 -36.67 -11.90 7.70
C PHE A 673 -36.89 -12.17 9.18
N GLN A 674 -37.39 -13.36 9.48
CA GLN A 674 -37.47 -13.86 10.84
C GLN A 674 -36.28 -14.76 11.10
N ALA A 675 -35.58 -14.51 12.19
CA ALA A 675 -34.50 -15.36 12.66
C ALA A 675 -34.85 -15.88 14.07
N ARG A 676 -34.54 -17.15 14.32
CA ARG A 676 -34.65 -17.76 15.63
C ARG A 676 -33.30 -17.70 16.33
N LEU A 677 -33.32 -17.29 17.60
CA LEU A 677 -32.14 -17.42 18.46
C LEU A 677 -32.00 -18.89 18.90
N GLU A 678 -30.82 -19.45 18.73
CA GLU A 678 -30.50 -20.85 19.09
C GLU A 678 -30.24 -21.04 20.59
#